data_AF-A0A966MK66-F1
#
_entry.id   AF-A0A966MK66-F1
#
_cell.length_a   1.000
_cell.length_b   1.000
_cell.length_c   1.000
_cell.angle_alpha   90.00
_cell.angle_beta   90.00
_cell.angle_gamma   90.00
#
_symmetry.space_group_name_H-M   'P 1'
#
loop_
_entity.id
_entity.type
_entity.pdbx_description
1 polymer ?
#
loop_
_entity_poly.entity_id
_entity_poly.type
_entity_poly.pdbx_seq_one_letter_code
_entity_poly.pdbx_strand_id
1 'polypeptide(L)'
;KSRKGWGTLCRCLSKGRLRNNKGLCDLVISEIIEELDEVVLLIHAPEAPWNPENSKLWLENSTRLKSKFKQGVYVVLTPEYDGIDPKRFEHIMKLSQIIRCDLIASAHPIMHHSKRRKLADVLTAIRLGKSIDQLGKDALPNAEKRLRSYTEILQIFSLYPEAVNNTVRILDELQFSLDELRYEYPLEINNGETPQKRLKRLAIEGLNWRYPSGASKKVQAMLDHELNLIGKLKYEPYFLTVHDIVSFARSRNILCQGRGSAANSVVCYCLGVTSVSPEIGTMVFERFVSEARDEPPDIDVDFEHERREEVIQYIYNRYGRHRAGLCSTVIHYRGKRAIREVGTAMGLSKDTVSALSSQLWGFFSTKKLEEKRIREIGLNPLDRHLNLTLKIIDEIIGFPRHLSQHVGGFVITEGRLDELVPIENASMEDRTVIAWDKDDIDALGILKVDVLSLGMLTCIRKSFDMIKQHFGDNYTLANLPAEDPKVYDMLCRADSIGVFQVESRAQMNFLPRMKPRCFYDLVIQVAIVRPGPIQGDMVHPYIRRRNGEEVVNFPSDKLGEVLGKTLGVPLFQEQAMQIAIIGANFSPDEADRLRRALATFKKHGNVSEFLNRFINGMLKNGYDEDFAKRCFSQIEGFGSYGFPESHAASFALLVYASAWVKFHYPQIFACALLNSQPMGFYAPAQIIRDAKEHNVTVNPVCINHSFWDNTLEPDGIGGHAVRLGFRQIKGMKEEDAIWINTTRGNGYSSVHDVWRRAGISPNLLAHLAEADVFLALGYSRRKALWEAKAIKSHKPLPLFTDDLGDEFINEPSPNLPVMTTGEEVIEDYAALRFSLRAHPVALLRSYLTPIR
;
A
#
# COMPACT_ATOMS: atom_id res chain seq x y z
N LYS A 1 17.14 -10.94 -29.21
CA LYS A 1 17.04 -12.18 -30.02
C LYS A 1 16.97 -13.42 -29.15
N SER A 2 17.77 -13.48 -28.08
CA SER A 2 17.85 -14.58 -27.13
C SER A 2 17.62 -14.11 -25.69
N ARG A 3 17.64 -15.04 -24.73
CA ARG A 3 17.70 -14.76 -23.29
C ARG A 3 18.87 -13.84 -22.89
N LYS A 4 20.04 -14.01 -23.51
CA LYS A 4 21.22 -13.17 -23.27
C LYS A 4 20.99 -11.75 -23.77
N GLY A 5 20.39 -11.60 -24.96
CA GLY A 5 20.03 -10.30 -25.51
C GLY A 5 18.96 -9.56 -24.69
N TRP A 6 18.01 -10.30 -24.09
CA TRP A 6 17.09 -9.74 -23.12
C TRP A 6 17.81 -9.20 -21.87
N GLY A 7 18.74 -9.97 -21.32
CA GLY A 7 19.49 -9.59 -20.13
C GLY A 7 20.35 -8.34 -20.35
N THR A 8 21.08 -8.27 -21.46
CA THR A 8 21.89 -7.08 -21.80
C THR A 8 21.03 -5.84 -22.04
N LEU A 9 19.85 -6.00 -22.67
CA LEU A 9 18.88 -4.93 -22.83
C LEU A 9 18.37 -4.41 -21.49
N CYS A 10 17.97 -5.30 -20.58
CA CYS A 10 17.50 -4.91 -19.25
C CYS A 10 18.59 -4.19 -18.47
N ARG A 11 19.84 -4.65 -18.55
CA ARG A 11 20.99 -4.05 -17.87
C ARG A 11 21.31 -2.65 -18.40
N CYS A 12 21.30 -2.50 -19.72
CA CYS A 12 21.50 -1.21 -20.38
C CYS A 12 20.40 -0.20 -19.96
N LEU A 13 19.13 -0.62 -20.01
CA LEU A 13 18.00 0.20 -19.56
C LEU A 13 18.11 0.56 -18.08
N SER A 14 18.52 -0.38 -17.23
CA SER A 14 18.69 -0.13 -15.79
C SER A 14 19.76 0.94 -15.54
N LYS A 15 20.90 0.88 -16.23
CA LYS A 15 21.93 1.93 -16.16
C LYS A 15 21.40 3.31 -16.52
N GLY A 16 20.61 3.40 -17.60
CA GLY A 16 20.03 4.67 -18.04
C GLY A 16 19.00 5.25 -17.09
N ARG A 17 18.16 4.38 -16.50
CA ARG A 17 17.13 4.77 -15.53
C ARG A 17 17.70 5.12 -14.16
N LEU A 18 18.70 4.40 -13.68
CA LEU A 18 19.30 4.63 -12.36
C LEU A 18 20.09 5.95 -12.27
N ARG A 19 20.53 6.51 -13.41
CA ARG A 19 21.17 7.84 -13.46
C ARG A 19 20.17 9.00 -13.37
N ASN A 20 18.88 8.72 -13.51
CA ASN A 20 17.85 9.72 -13.68
C ASN A 20 16.74 9.62 -12.63
N ASN A 21 15.91 10.66 -12.60
CA ASN A 21 14.64 10.62 -11.90
C ASN A 21 13.69 9.59 -12.55
N LYS A 22 12.79 9.06 -11.74
CA LYS A 22 11.80 8.06 -12.16
C LYS A 22 11.06 8.47 -13.44
N GLY A 23 11.00 7.54 -14.40
CA GLY A 23 10.30 7.72 -15.68
C GLY A 23 11.17 8.29 -16.82
N LEU A 24 12.43 8.64 -16.55
CA LEU A 24 13.41 9.04 -17.56
C LEU A 24 14.47 7.95 -17.73
N CYS A 25 15.03 7.84 -18.94
CA CYS A 25 16.06 6.87 -19.26
C CYS A 25 17.00 7.47 -20.32
N ASP A 26 18.15 7.95 -19.87
CA ASP A 26 19.18 8.45 -20.77
C ASP A 26 20.19 7.35 -21.04
N LEU A 27 20.45 7.05 -22.30
CA LEU A 27 21.45 6.09 -22.74
C LEU A 27 22.46 6.80 -23.63
N VAL A 28 23.74 6.46 -23.44
CA VAL A 28 24.82 7.00 -24.28
C VAL A 28 25.24 5.93 -25.29
N ILE A 29 25.59 6.33 -26.51
CA ILE A 29 25.98 5.42 -27.60
C ILE A 29 27.14 4.48 -27.21
N SER A 30 28.10 4.96 -26.41
CA SER A 30 29.19 4.10 -25.90
C SER A 30 28.67 2.93 -25.07
N GLU A 31 27.68 3.18 -24.20
CA GLU A 31 27.08 2.15 -23.36
C GLU A 31 26.28 1.15 -24.20
N ILE A 32 25.57 1.62 -25.22
CA ILE A 32 24.87 0.73 -26.17
C ILE A 32 25.85 -0.20 -26.88
N ILE A 33 27.02 0.32 -27.29
CA ILE A 33 28.08 -0.44 -27.96
C ILE A 33 28.78 -1.44 -27.02
N GLU A 34 28.93 -1.09 -25.74
CA GLU A 34 29.60 -1.91 -24.74
C GLU A 34 28.69 -2.99 -24.16
N GLU A 35 27.43 -2.66 -23.90
CA GLU A 35 26.51 -3.49 -23.11
C GLU A 35 25.65 -4.42 -23.96
N LEU A 36 25.11 -3.93 -25.08
CA LEU A 36 24.15 -4.70 -25.86
C LEU A 36 24.83 -5.78 -26.66
N ASP A 37 24.22 -6.96 -26.65
CA ASP A 37 24.63 -8.13 -27.42
C ASP A 37 23.41 -8.92 -27.82
N GLU A 38 23.43 -9.60 -28.97
CA GLU A 38 22.31 -10.41 -29.48
C GLU A 38 20.96 -9.64 -29.56
N VAL A 39 21.03 -8.35 -29.91
CA VAL A 39 19.88 -7.44 -30.14
C VAL A 39 19.69 -7.09 -31.61
N VAL A 40 18.52 -6.54 -31.93
CA VAL A 40 18.27 -5.85 -33.21
C VAL A 40 18.08 -4.37 -32.89
N LEU A 41 18.81 -3.51 -33.59
CA LEU A 41 18.74 -2.06 -33.44
C LEU A 41 18.00 -1.45 -34.61
N LEU A 42 16.95 -0.70 -34.29
CA LEU A 42 16.15 0.06 -35.24
C LEU A 42 16.50 1.53 -35.07
N ILE A 43 17.23 2.10 -36.04
CA ILE A 43 17.69 3.49 -35.98
C ILE A 43 16.71 4.37 -36.75
N HIS A 44 16.13 5.34 -36.06
CA HIS A 44 15.33 6.39 -36.68
C HIS A 44 16.25 7.45 -37.26
N ALA A 45 16.05 7.79 -38.53
CA ALA A 45 16.75 8.90 -39.16
C ALA A 45 16.35 10.24 -38.51
N PRO A 46 17.23 11.24 -38.50
CA PRO A 46 16.89 12.58 -38.01
C PRO A 46 15.74 13.15 -38.84
N GLU A 47 14.87 13.95 -38.20
CA GLU A 47 13.82 14.67 -38.92
C GLU A 47 14.46 15.58 -39.98
N ALA A 48 14.29 15.22 -41.24
CA ALA A 48 14.82 15.96 -42.36
C ALA A 48 14.04 17.27 -42.59
N PRO A 49 14.70 18.40 -42.93
CA PRO A 49 16.13 18.69 -42.85
C PRO A 49 16.37 20.07 -42.20
N TRP A 50 16.51 20.16 -40.88
CA TRP A 50 16.63 21.49 -40.23
C TRP A 50 17.86 21.68 -39.35
N ASN A 51 18.68 20.63 -39.13
CA ASN A 51 19.93 20.79 -38.40
C ASN A 51 21.08 19.92 -38.96
N PRO A 52 22.03 20.52 -39.71
CA PRO A 52 23.20 19.84 -40.26
C PRO A 52 24.09 19.17 -39.20
N GLU A 53 24.21 19.77 -38.00
CA GLU A 53 25.03 19.22 -36.91
C GLU A 53 24.42 17.93 -36.35
N ASN A 54 23.09 17.90 -36.16
CA ASN A 54 22.39 16.70 -35.71
C ASN A 54 22.51 15.57 -36.73
N SER A 55 22.40 15.87 -38.03
CA SER A 55 22.57 14.86 -39.09
C SER A 55 23.99 14.30 -39.12
N LYS A 56 25.00 15.14 -38.89
CA LYS A 56 26.41 14.71 -38.80
C LYS A 56 26.63 13.80 -37.59
N LEU A 57 26.18 14.22 -36.40
CA LEU A 57 26.31 13.44 -35.17
C LEU A 57 25.56 12.11 -35.27
N TRP A 58 24.37 12.11 -35.88
CA TRP A 58 23.61 10.90 -36.14
C TRP A 58 24.35 9.94 -37.07
N LEU A 59 24.95 10.45 -38.15
CA LEU A 59 25.72 9.64 -39.09
C LEU A 59 26.95 9.00 -38.43
N GLU A 60 27.70 9.77 -37.64
CA GLU A 60 28.85 9.30 -36.88
C GLU A 60 28.45 8.18 -35.90
N ASN A 61 27.40 8.41 -35.11
CA ASN A 61 26.94 7.43 -34.12
C ASN A 61 26.34 6.17 -34.79
N SER A 62 25.57 6.32 -35.86
CA SER A 62 24.99 5.19 -36.60
C SER A 62 26.07 4.34 -37.26
N THR A 63 27.14 4.97 -37.77
CA THR A 63 28.30 4.26 -38.33
C THR A 63 29.04 3.48 -37.25
N ARG A 64 29.21 4.05 -36.04
CA ARG A 64 29.78 3.34 -34.88
C ARG A 64 28.93 2.16 -34.44
N LEU A 65 27.60 2.29 -34.46
CA LEU A 65 26.70 1.18 -34.16
C LEU A 65 26.83 0.08 -35.21
N LYS A 66 26.84 0.42 -36.50
CA LYS A 66 26.99 -0.56 -37.58
C LYS A 66 28.34 -1.27 -37.56
N SER A 67 29.43 -0.59 -37.18
CA SER A 67 30.75 -1.22 -37.09
C SER A 67 30.82 -2.27 -35.98
N LYS A 68 30.14 -2.02 -34.84
CA LYS A 68 29.99 -2.99 -33.74
C LYS A 68 29.02 -4.11 -34.11
N PHE A 69 27.81 -3.77 -34.50
CA PHE A 69 26.71 -4.69 -34.80
C PHE A 69 26.66 -4.93 -36.32
N LYS A 70 27.65 -5.70 -36.84
CA LYS A 70 27.83 -5.95 -38.28
C LYS A 70 26.52 -6.37 -38.98
N GLN A 71 25.67 -7.12 -38.29
CA GLN A 71 24.32 -7.49 -38.68
C GLN A 71 23.33 -7.06 -37.59
N GLY A 72 22.04 -6.93 -37.94
CA GLY A 72 21.00 -6.58 -36.97
C GLY A 72 20.83 -5.08 -36.70
N VAL A 73 21.35 -4.21 -37.57
CA VAL A 73 21.12 -2.76 -37.53
C VAL A 73 20.37 -2.33 -38.79
N TYR A 74 19.20 -1.71 -38.60
CA TYR A 74 18.33 -1.27 -39.68
C TYR A 74 17.97 0.20 -39.53
N VAL A 75 17.74 0.87 -40.66
CA VAL A 75 17.23 2.25 -40.68
C VAL A 75 15.73 2.20 -40.96
N VAL A 76 14.93 2.81 -40.07
CA VAL A 76 13.46 2.69 -40.10
C VAL A 76 12.83 3.70 -41.07
N LEU A 77 11.95 3.21 -41.94
CA LEU A 77 11.02 4.02 -42.71
C LEU A 77 9.68 4.10 -41.96
N THR A 78 9.30 5.30 -41.52
CA THR A 78 8.02 5.58 -40.84
C THR A 78 7.26 6.71 -41.55
N PRO A 79 6.01 6.49 -41.98
CA PRO A 79 5.18 7.54 -42.56
C PRO A 79 4.67 8.51 -41.48
N GLU A 80 4.73 9.80 -41.76
CA GLU A 80 4.13 10.86 -40.94
C GLU A 80 2.79 11.35 -41.51
N TYR A 81 2.47 10.99 -42.77
CA TYR A 81 1.23 11.32 -43.46
C TYR A 81 1.00 12.83 -43.59
N ASP A 82 2.08 13.59 -43.79
CA ASP A 82 2.13 15.04 -43.94
C ASP A 82 2.30 15.48 -45.41
N GLY A 83 2.29 14.53 -46.35
CA GLY A 83 2.49 14.77 -47.77
C GLY A 83 3.96 14.82 -48.21
N ILE A 84 4.92 14.67 -47.29
CA ILE A 84 6.36 14.75 -47.57
C ILE A 84 7.02 13.35 -47.49
N ASP A 85 6.27 12.32 -47.11
CA ASP A 85 6.76 10.94 -46.94
C ASP A 85 7.60 10.40 -48.11
N PRO A 86 7.24 10.58 -49.40
CA PRO A 86 8.09 10.09 -50.50
C PRO A 86 9.50 10.69 -50.49
N LYS A 87 9.62 12.00 -50.25
CA LYS A 87 10.93 12.69 -50.17
C LYS A 87 11.69 12.27 -48.91
N ARG A 88 10.97 12.09 -47.79
CA ARG A 88 11.53 11.61 -46.53
C ARG A 88 12.12 10.20 -46.69
N PHE A 89 11.39 9.29 -47.32
CA PHE A 89 11.85 7.92 -47.57
C PHE A 89 13.05 7.88 -48.52
N GLU A 90 13.06 8.70 -49.57
CA GLU A 90 14.22 8.81 -50.46
C GLU A 90 15.47 9.30 -49.71
N HIS A 91 15.32 10.27 -48.82
CA HIS A 91 16.41 10.75 -47.98
C HIS A 91 16.92 9.68 -47.01
N ILE A 92 16.01 8.97 -46.33
CA ILE A 92 16.36 7.89 -45.40
C ILE A 92 17.08 6.75 -46.14
N MET A 93 16.63 6.39 -47.34
CA MET A 93 17.30 5.40 -48.19
C MET A 93 18.73 5.84 -48.55
N LYS A 94 18.94 7.11 -48.90
CA LYS A 94 20.30 7.63 -49.16
C LYS A 94 21.19 7.52 -47.91
N LEU A 95 20.66 7.85 -46.73
CA LEU A 95 21.38 7.70 -45.47
C LEU A 95 21.73 6.24 -45.16
N SER A 96 20.79 5.31 -45.40
CA SER A 96 21.01 3.88 -45.16
C SER A 96 22.11 3.33 -46.08
N GLN A 97 22.19 3.79 -47.33
CA GLN A 97 23.26 3.45 -48.28
C GLN A 97 24.64 3.95 -47.81
N ILE A 98 24.72 5.15 -47.23
CA ILE A 98 25.99 5.70 -46.70
C ILE A 98 26.51 4.86 -45.53
N ILE A 99 25.63 4.49 -44.59
CA ILE A 99 26.00 3.69 -43.41
C ILE A 99 26.13 2.19 -43.77
N ARG A 100 25.66 1.78 -44.95
CA ARG A 100 25.56 0.39 -45.41
C ARG A 100 24.67 -0.47 -44.50
N CYS A 101 23.52 0.09 -44.12
CA CYS A 101 22.47 -0.59 -43.36
C CYS A 101 21.24 -0.85 -44.22
N ASP A 102 20.55 -1.95 -43.92
CA ASP A 102 19.30 -2.30 -44.57
C ASP A 102 18.15 -1.44 -44.05
N LEU A 103 17.12 -1.27 -44.89
CA LEU A 103 15.90 -0.56 -44.53
C LEU A 103 14.89 -1.49 -43.86
N ILE A 104 14.04 -0.94 -43.01
CA ILE A 104 12.92 -1.65 -42.39
C ILE A 104 11.67 -0.76 -42.35
N ALA A 105 10.50 -1.34 -42.64
CA ALA A 105 9.22 -0.62 -42.61
C ALA A 105 8.56 -0.67 -41.23
N SER A 106 8.01 0.45 -40.76
CA SER A 106 7.15 0.48 -39.56
C SER A 106 6.02 1.50 -39.72
N ALA A 107 4.82 1.14 -39.25
CA ALA A 107 3.66 2.03 -39.23
C ALA A 107 3.69 3.05 -38.08
N HIS A 108 4.63 2.90 -37.13
CA HIS A 108 4.73 3.67 -35.89
C HIS A 108 3.37 3.87 -35.17
N PRO A 109 2.66 2.77 -34.82
CA PRO A 109 1.32 2.86 -34.26
C PRO A 109 1.36 3.41 -32.82
N ILE A 110 0.49 4.38 -32.53
CA ILE A 110 0.20 4.87 -31.17
C ILE A 110 -1.22 4.50 -30.71
N MET A 111 -2.02 3.97 -31.63
CA MET A 111 -3.39 3.51 -31.38
C MET A 111 -3.71 2.21 -32.12
N HIS A 112 -4.65 1.42 -31.62
CA HIS A 112 -5.04 0.16 -32.28
C HIS A 112 -6.01 0.38 -33.45
N HIS A 113 -6.79 1.47 -33.47
CA HIS A 113 -7.64 1.85 -34.60
C HIS A 113 -7.89 3.36 -34.69
N SER A 114 -8.28 3.87 -35.86
CA SER A 114 -8.42 5.32 -36.14
C SER A 114 -9.43 6.04 -35.24
N LYS A 115 -10.53 5.38 -34.85
CA LYS A 115 -11.55 5.99 -33.95
C LYS A 115 -11.00 6.39 -32.57
N ARG A 116 -9.81 5.90 -32.15
CA ARG A 116 -9.15 6.27 -30.89
C ARG A 116 -8.41 7.61 -30.92
N ARG A 117 -8.33 8.30 -32.06
CA ARG A 117 -7.63 9.61 -32.16
C ARG A 117 -8.04 10.58 -31.04
N LYS A 118 -9.35 10.70 -30.78
CA LYS A 118 -9.89 11.59 -29.72
C LYS A 118 -9.28 11.28 -28.34
N LEU A 119 -9.18 10.00 -27.99
CA LEU A 119 -8.59 9.57 -26.74
C LEU A 119 -7.07 9.83 -26.71
N ALA A 120 -6.38 9.64 -27.84
CA ALA A 120 -4.95 9.94 -27.95
C ALA A 120 -4.66 11.44 -27.78
N ASP A 121 -5.48 12.32 -28.36
CA ASP A 121 -5.38 13.77 -28.18
C ASP A 121 -5.64 14.16 -26.71
N VAL A 122 -6.62 13.54 -26.05
CA VAL A 122 -6.87 13.76 -24.61
C VAL A 122 -5.70 13.28 -23.74
N LEU A 123 -5.12 12.13 -24.03
CA LEU A 123 -3.94 11.65 -23.32
C LEU A 123 -2.75 12.60 -23.51
N THR A 124 -2.60 13.19 -24.69
CA THR A 124 -1.59 14.22 -24.95
C THR A 124 -1.87 15.49 -24.15
N ALA A 125 -3.12 15.96 -24.10
CA ALA A 125 -3.52 17.11 -23.28
C ALA A 125 -3.20 16.90 -21.79
N ILE A 126 -3.52 15.72 -21.26
CA ILE A 126 -3.19 15.31 -19.88
C ILE A 126 -1.68 15.31 -19.65
N ARG A 127 -0.90 14.74 -20.58
CA ARG A 127 0.57 14.67 -20.48
C ARG A 127 1.22 16.06 -20.48
N LEU A 128 0.71 16.99 -21.29
CA LEU A 128 1.23 18.35 -21.43
C LEU A 128 0.65 19.34 -20.41
N GLY A 129 -0.35 18.94 -19.62
CA GLY A 129 -1.03 19.83 -18.67
C GLY A 129 -1.83 20.95 -19.36
N LYS A 130 -2.30 20.72 -20.58
CA LYS A 130 -3.05 21.68 -21.40
C LYS A 130 -4.50 21.22 -21.56
N SER A 131 -5.39 22.15 -21.92
CA SER A 131 -6.72 21.79 -22.44
C SER A 131 -6.64 21.37 -23.91
N ILE A 132 -7.64 20.64 -24.40
CA ILE A 132 -7.71 20.23 -25.82
C ILE A 132 -7.66 21.42 -26.75
N ASP A 133 -8.35 22.52 -26.41
CA ASP A 133 -8.39 23.74 -27.22
C ASP A 133 -7.00 24.41 -27.32
N GLN A 134 -6.09 24.09 -26.39
CA GLN A 134 -4.73 24.63 -26.33
C GLN A 134 -3.66 23.70 -26.92
N LEU A 135 -4.04 22.52 -27.43
CA LEU A 135 -3.05 21.57 -27.99
C LEU A 135 -2.36 22.13 -29.24
N GLY A 136 -3.09 22.83 -30.12
CA GLY A 136 -2.51 23.35 -31.36
C GLY A 136 -1.83 22.24 -32.19
N LYS A 137 -0.52 22.38 -32.43
CA LYS A 137 0.29 21.40 -33.18
C LYS A 137 0.70 20.17 -32.37
N ASP A 138 0.46 20.16 -31.06
CA ASP A 138 0.70 18.99 -30.20
C ASP A 138 -0.36 17.90 -30.43
N ALA A 139 -1.53 18.25 -30.99
CA ALA A 139 -2.55 17.29 -31.37
C ALA A 139 -2.12 16.45 -32.58
N LEU A 140 -2.63 15.22 -32.66
CA LEU A 140 -2.35 14.38 -33.82
C LEU A 140 -2.95 15.01 -35.09
N PRO A 141 -2.21 15.11 -36.20
CA PRO A 141 -2.73 15.72 -37.43
C PRO A 141 -3.86 14.90 -38.04
N ASN A 142 -3.77 13.58 -37.94
CA ASN A 142 -4.68 12.61 -38.53
C ASN A 142 -4.81 11.36 -37.63
N ALA A 143 -5.58 10.36 -38.08
CA ALA A 143 -5.81 9.12 -37.36
C ALA A 143 -4.99 7.93 -37.93
N GLU A 144 -3.93 8.23 -38.69
CA GLU A 144 -3.19 7.26 -39.49
C GLU A 144 -2.07 6.53 -38.70
N LYS A 145 -1.64 7.05 -37.54
CA LYS A 145 -0.71 6.38 -36.61
C LYS A 145 -1.37 5.24 -35.83
N ARG A 146 -1.98 4.30 -36.56
CA ARG A 146 -2.72 3.14 -36.03
C ARG A 146 -2.09 1.81 -36.48
N LEU A 147 -2.49 0.70 -35.84
CA LEU A 147 -2.21 -0.63 -36.37
C LEU A 147 -2.78 -0.78 -37.80
N ARG A 148 -1.96 -1.35 -38.69
CA ARG A 148 -2.25 -1.50 -40.12
C ARG A 148 -2.30 -2.96 -40.52
N SER A 149 -3.13 -3.24 -41.51
CA SER A 149 -3.12 -4.52 -42.21
C SER A 149 -1.87 -4.65 -43.07
N TYR A 150 -1.47 -5.90 -43.34
CA TYR A 150 -0.36 -6.22 -44.23
C TYR A 150 -0.52 -5.60 -45.63
N THR A 151 -1.75 -5.61 -46.17
CA THR A 151 -2.07 -5.03 -47.48
C THR A 151 -1.86 -3.51 -47.52
N GLU A 152 -2.25 -2.79 -46.46
CA GLU A 152 -2.00 -1.35 -46.37
C GLU A 152 -0.50 -1.04 -46.33
N ILE A 153 0.28 -1.83 -45.59
CA ILE A 153 1.73 -1.66 -45.48
C ILE A 153 2.41 -1.88 -46.83
N LEU A 154 2.04 -2.92 -47.59
CA LEU A 154 2.57 -3.13 -48.93
C LEU A 154 2.26 -1.97 -49.89
N GLN A 155 1.10 -1.33 -49.75
CA GLN A 155 0.74 -0.17 -50.56
C GLN A 155 1.58 1.06 -50.18
N ILE A 156 1.68 1.36 -48.88
CA ILE A 156 2.44 2.51 -48.35
C ILE A 156 3.92 2.39 -48.74
N PHE A 157 4.50 1.19 -48.64
CA PHE A 157 5.90 0.92 -48.92
C PHE A 157 6.12 0.22 -50.28
N SER A 158 5.23 0.45 -51.26
CA SER A 158 5.29 -0.21 -52.57
C SER A 158 6.61 0.02 -53.32
N LEU A 159 7.25 1.17 -53.12
CA LEU A 159 8.58 1.49 -53.67
C LEU A 159 9.75 0.91 -52.85
N TYR A 160 9.48 0.34 -51.67
CA TYR A 160 10.46 -0.19 -50.73
C TYR A 160 10.09 -1.61 -50.24
N PRO A 161 9.83 -2.57 -51.15
CA PRO A 161 9.36 -3.91 -50.77
C PRO A 161 10.37 -4.66 -49.89
N GLU A 162 11.67 -4.41 -50.07
CA GLU A 162 12.72 -5.00 -49.22
C GLU A 162 12.60 -4.57 -47.76
N ALA A 163 12.17 -3.34 -47.49
CA ALA A 163 11.98 -2.85 -46.12
C ALA A 163 10.86 -3.61 -45.40
N VAL A 164 9.81 -4.01 -46.13
CA VAL A 164 8.74 -4.87 -45.60
C VAL A 164 9.24 -6.30 -45.41
N ASN A 165 9.96 -6.86 -46.39
CA ASN A 165 10.52 -8.22 -46.28
C ASN A 165 11.49 -8.37 -45.09
N ASN A 166 12.29 -7.33 -44.81
CA ASN A 166 13.20 -7.34 -43.67
C ASN A 166 12.46 -7.39 -42.32
N THR A 167 11.23 -6.87 -42.22
CA THR A 167 10.42 -7.03 -41.00
C THR A 167 10.13 -8.50 -40.71
N VAL A 168 9.77 -9.28 -41.73
CA VAL A 168 9.48 -10.71 -41.60
C VAL A 168 10.75 -11.48 -41.24
N ARG A 169 11.87 -11.20 -41.92
CA ARG A 169 13.17 -11.82 -41.62
C ARG A 169 13.60 -11.60 -40.16
N ILE A 170 13.43 -10.39 -39.64
CA ILE A 170 13.77 -10.08 -38.25
C ILE A 170 12.88 -10.87 -37.29
N LEU A 171 11.58 -10.99 -37.57
CA LEU A 171 10.67 -11.77 -36.73
C LEU A 171 11.12 -13.23 -36.63
N ASP A 172 11.59 -13.83 -37.73
CA ASP A 172 12.14 -15.20 -37.73
C ASP A 172 13.41 -15.34 -36.87
N GLU A 173 14.18 -14.26 -36.66
CA GLU A 173 15.39 -14.25 -35.81
C GLU A 173 15.11 -14.04 -34.31
N LEU A 174 13.89 -13.63 -33.94
CA LEU A 174 13.52 -13.35 -32.54
C LEU A 174 12.98 -14.61 -31.87
N GLN A 175 13.87 -15.36 -31.21
CA GLN A 175 13.57 -16.66 -30.61
C GLN A 175 13.25 -16.61 -29.10
N PHE A 176 13.59 -15.52 -28.43
CA PHE A 176 13.39 -15.36 -26.99
C PHE A 176 11.91 -15.44 -26.57
N SER A 177 11.62 -16.31 -25.59
CA SER A 177 10.35 -16.33 -24.84
C SER A 177 10.55 -15.89 -23.38
N LEU A 178 9.51 -15.26 -22.80
CA LEU A 178 9.47 -14.99 -21.36
C LEU A 178 9.50 -16.26 -20.52
N ASP A 179 9.08 -17.41 -21.07
CA ASP A 179 9.15 -18.72 -20.39
C ASP A 179 10.59 -19.17 -20.09
N GLU A 180 11.59 -18.59 -20.77
CA GLU A 180 13.00 -18.85 -20.52
C GLU A 180 13.52 -18.12 -19.26
N LEU A 181 12.76 -17.18 -18.71
CA LEU A 181 13.11 -16.45 -17.50
C LEU A 181 12.89 -17.34 -16.26
N ARG A 182 13.79 -18.29 -16.04
CA ARG A 182 13.77 -19.12 -14.83
C ARG A 182 14.31 -18.34 -13.64
N TYR A 183 13.50 -18.26 -12.60
CA TYR A 183 13.85 -17.61 -11.37
C TYR A 183 14.73 -18.50 -10.49
N GLU A 184 15.87 -17.98 -10.06
CA GLU A 184 16.77 -18.64 -9.12
C GLU A 184 16.76 -17.86 -7.81
N TYR A 185 16.22 -18.50 -6.76
CA TYR A 185 16.20 -17.91 -5.42
C TYR A 185 17.59 -18.01 -4.76
N PRO A 186 18.00 -17.03 -3.93
CA PRO A 186 19.28 -17.08 -3.23
C PRO A 186 19.49 -18.37 -2.46
N LEU A 187 20.68 -18.97 -2.58
CA LEU A 187 20.95 -20.29 -1.98
C LEU A 187 21.10 -20.25 -0.44
N GLU A 188 21.32 -19.07 0.16
CA GLU A 188 21.47 -18.87 1.62
C GLU A 188 22.48 -19.81 2.32
N ILE A 189 23.53 -20.24 1.58
CA ILE A 189 24.60 -21.10 2.11
C ILE A 189 25.46 -20.28 3.08
N ASN A 190 25.62 -20.79 4.30
CA ASN A 190 26.47 -20.18 5.33
C ASN A 190 27.40 -21.22 5.94
N ASN A 191 28.71 -20.93 5.99
CA ASN A 191 29.74 -21.77 6.62
C ASN A 191 29.74 -23.25 6.20
N GLY A 192 29.33 -23.57 4.96
CA GLY A 192 29.24 -24.95 4.45
C GLY A 192 28.03 -25.76 4.95
N GLU A 193 27.13 -25.15 5.72
CA GLU A 193 25.84 -25.76 6.12
C GLU A 193 24.83 -25.63 4.98
N THR A 194 24.21 -26.75 4.59
CA THR A 194 23.12 -26.76 3.59
C THR A 194 21.87 -26.07 4.16
N PRO A 195 21.05 -25.38 3.34
CA PRO A 195 19.83 -24.71 3.79
C PRO A 195 18.90 -25.58 4.64
N GLN A 196 18.74 -26.85 4.26
CA GLN A 196 17.92 -27.81 5.00
C GLN A 196 18.41 -28.07 6.44
N LYS A 197 19.72 -28.26 6.61
CA LYS A 197 20.33 -28.46 7.94
C LYS A 197 20.20 -27.19 8.80
N ARG A 198 20.46 -26.03 8.20
CA ARG A 198 20.35 -24.72 8.87
C ARG A 198 18.93 -24.46 9.34
N LEU A 199 17.93 -24.66 8.47
CA LEU A 199 16.52 -24.48 8.79
C LEU A 199 16.09 -25.40 9.94
N LYS A 200 16.46 -26.70 9.87
CA LYS A 200 16.13 -27.67 10.93
C LYS A 200 16.74 -27.26 12.28
N ARG A 201 18.00 -26.86 12.31
CA ARG A 201 18.67 -26.42 13.53
C ARG A 201 17.98 -25.19 14.15
N LEU A 202 17.72 -24.15 13.35
CA LEU A 202 17.05 -22.94 13.79
C LEU A 202 15.61 -23.21 14.26
N ALA A 203 14.89 -24.11 13.59
CA ALA A 203 13.54 -24.49 14.00
C ALA A 203 13.54 -25.21 15.37
N ILE A 204 14.52 -26.08 15.64
CA ILE A 204 14.68 -26.75 16.94
C ILE A 204 15.05 -25.74 18.05
N GLU A 205 15.99 -24.83 17.77
CA GLU A 205 16.35 -23.74 18.70
C GLU A 205 15.11 -22.88 19.03
N GLY A 206 14.33 -22.53 18.01
CA GLY A 206 13.08 -21.79 18.15
C GLY A 206 12.00 -22.55 18.94
N LEU A 207 11.91 -23.87 18.77
CA LEU A 207 10.99 -24.72 19.52
C LEU A 207 11.31 -24.67 21.02
N ASN A 208 12.59 -24.78 21.40
CA ASN A 208 13.03 -24.69 22.79
C ASN A 208 12.78 -23.31 23.39
N TRP A 209 12.93 -22.24 22.59
CA TRP A 209 12.62 -20.88 23.02
C TRP A 209 11.12 -20.67 23.28
N ARG A 210 10.25 -21.18 22.40
CA ARG A 210 8.78 -21.04 22.52
C ARG A 210 8.17 -21.94 23.58
N TYR A 211 8.74 -23.12 23.78
CA TYR A 211 8.26 -24.13 24.73
C TYR A 211 9.36 -24.44 25.77
N PRO A 212 9.63 -23.53 26.73
CA PRO A 212 10.68 -23.74 27.73
C PRO A 212 10.44 -24.96 28.63
N SER A 213 9.18 -25.38 28.78
CA SER A 213 8.78 -26.59 29.52
C SER A 213 8.70 -27.85 28.64
N GLY A 214 9.10 -27.78 27.38
CA GLY A 214 9.01 -28.85 26.39
C GLY A 214 7.74 -28.79 25.54
N ALA A 215 7.89 -28.99 24.22
CA ALA A 215 6.77 -29.04 23.28
C ALA A 215 6.05 -30.38 23.33
N SER A 216 4.73 -30.38 23.06
CA SER A 216 3.93 -31.60 23.01
C SER A 216 4.37 -32.53 21.86
N LYS A 217 4.10 -33.84 21.97
CA LYS A 217 4.37 -34.81 20.88
C LYS A 217 3.67 -34.43 19.57
N LYS A 218 2.50 -33.79 19.66
CA LYS A 218 1.74 -33.29 18.51
C LYS A 218 2.51 -32.18 17.78
N VAL A 219 3.03 -31.19 18.50
CA VAL A 219 3.80 -30.08 17.91
C VAL A 219 5.09 -30.58 17.27
N GLN A 220 5.79 -31.53 17.92
CA GLN A 220 7.00 -32.14 17.36
C GLN A 220 6.69 -32.87 16.03
N ALA A 221 5.62 -33.66 15.98
CA ALA A 221 5.21 -34.35 14.76
C ALA A 221 4.81 -33.38 13.64
N MET A 222 4.13 -32.27 13.98
CA MET A 222 3.82 -31.20 13.01
C MET A 222 5.11 -30.55 12.47
N LEU A 223 6.06 -30.22 13.35
CA LEU A 223 7.33 -29.62 12.94
C LEU A 223 8.11 -30.53 11.98
N ASP A 224 8.21 -31.82 12.27
CA ASP A 224 8.89 -32.79 11.41
C ASP A 224 8.19 -32.93 10.05
N HIS A 225 6.86 -32.96 10.03
CA HIS A 225 6.08 -33.00 8.79
C HIS A 225 6.32 -31.77 7.91
N GLU A 226 6.26 -30.56 8.51
CA GLU A 226 6.50 -29.31 7.80
C GLU A 226 7.92 -29.24 7.22
N LEU A 227 8.94 -29.58 8.03
CA LEU A 227 10.34 -29.58 7.58
C LEU A 227 10.58 -30.54 6.41
N ASN A 228 9.95 -31.72 6.42
CA ASN A 228 10.02 -32.68 5.31
C ASN A 228 9.37 -32.13 4.03
N LEU A 229 8.21 -31.49 4.15
CA LEU A 229 7.50 -30.92 2.99
C LEU A 229 8.27 -29.75 2.37
N ILE A 230 8.78 -28.83 3.22
CA ILE A 230 9.61 -27.70 2.79
C ILE A 230 10.86 -28.21 2.06
N GLY A 231 11.49 -29.26 2.57
CA GLY A 231 12.67 -29.86 1.95
C GLY A 231 12.38 -30.55 0.61
N LYS A 232 11.23 -31.20 0.48
CA LYS A 232 10.82 -31.82 -0.79
C LYS A 232 10.55 -30.79 -1.89
N LEU A 233 9.99 -29.63 -1.52
CA LEU A 233 9.67 -28.53 -2.43
C LEU A 233 10.81 -27.51 -2.61
N LYS A 234 11.93 -27.69 -1.90
CA LYS A 234 13.12 -26.83 -1.97
C LYS A 234 12.89 -25.37 -1.57
N TYR A 235 11.99 -25.13 -0.61
CA TYR A 235 11.68 -23.79 -0.10
C TYR A 235 12.52 -23.36 1.11
N GLU A 236 13.51 -24.15 1.55
CA GLU A 236 14.31 -23.83 2.73
C GLU A 236 15.01 -22.47 2.64
N PRO A 237 15.62 -22.07 1.50
CA PRO A 237 16.26 -20.76 1.39
C PRO A 237 15.27 -19.60 1.58
N TYR A 238 14.03 -19.75 1.11
CA TYR A 238 12.98 -18.76 1.29
C TYR A 238 12.64 -18.51 2.77
N PHE A 239 12.48 -19.59 3.55
CA PHE A 239 12.26 -19.48 4.99
C PHE A 239 13.46 -18.87 5.73
N LEU A 240 14.69 -19.16 5.29
CA LEU A 240 15.89 -18.59 5.86
C LEU A 240 16.02 -17.08 5.58
N THR A 241 15.70 -16.63 4.37
CA THR A 241 15.67 -15.20 4.04
C THR A 241 14.67 -14.45 4.92
N VAL A 242 13.44 -14.98 5.08
CA VAL A 242 12.44 -14.36 5.97
C VAL A 242 12.90 -14.37 7.42
N HIS A 243 13.48 -15.48 7.91
CA HIS A 243 14.04 -15.55 9.26
C HIS A 243 15.12 -14.49 9.47
N ASP A 244 16.01 -14.30 8.51
CA ASP A 244 17.10 -13.33 8.63
C ASP A 244 16.60 -11.88 8.66
N ILE A 245 15.56 -11.55 7.87
CA ILE A 245 14.88 -10.25 7.92
C ILE A 245 14.21 -10.04 9.29
N VAL A 246 13.49 -11.03 9.80
CA VAL A 246 12.83 -10.97 11.12
C VAL A 246 13.85 -10.89 12.25
N SER A 247 14.96 -11.63 12.14
CA SER A 247 16.07 -11.61 13.11
C SER A 247 16.73 -10.23 13.16
N PHE A 248 16.97 -9.61 12.01
CA PHE A 248 17.43 -8.22 11.94
C PHE A 248 16.46 -7.27 12.64
N ALA A 249 15.17 -7.33 12.31
CA ALA A 249 14.15 -6.48 12.92
C ALA A 249 14.16 -6.61 14.45
N ARG A 250 14.19 -7.84 14.97
CA ARG A 250 14.26 -8.11 16.42
C ARG A 250 15.55 -7.60 17.06
N SER A 251 16.71 -7.75 16.42
CA SER A 251 17.98 -7.22 16.93
C SER A 251 17.99 -5.69 17.08
N ARG A 252 17.11 -5.01 16.34
CA ARG A 252 16.91 -3.56 16.38
C ARG A 252 15.66 -3.15 17.19
N ASN A 253 15.07 -4.08 17.93
CA ASN A 253 13.81 -3.89 18.68
C ASN A 253 12.67 -3.34 17.80
N ILE A 254 12.57 -3.80 16.56
CA ILE A 254 11.45 -3.50 15.66
C ILE A 254 10.39 -4.58 15.84
N LEU A 255 9.18 -4.20 16.22
CA LEU A 255 8.06 -5.12 16.29
C LEU A 255 7.68 -5.60 14.89
N CYS A 256 7.49 -6.91 14.77
CA CYS A 256 7.06 -7.56 13.53
C CYS A 256 6.07 -8.68 13.82
N GLN A 257 5.22 -8.96 12.84
CA GLN A 257 4.22 -10.02 12.92
C GLN A 257 3.92 -10.61 11.55
N GLY A 258 4.08 -11.93 11.42
CA GLY A 258 3.62 -12.67 10.26
C GLY A 258 2.10 -12.77 10.20
N ARG A 259 1.53 -12.69 9.01
CA ARG A 259 0.08 -12.78 8.76
C ARG A 259 -0.23 -13.80 7.67
N GLY A 260 -1.52 -13.99 7.40
CA GLY A 260 -1.95 -14.87 6.31
C GLY A 260 -1.74 -16.34 6.65
N SER A 261 -1.46 -17.15 5.63
CA SER A 261 -1.24 -18.60 5.76
C SER A 261 0.05 -18.95 6.50
N ALA A 262 1.04 -18.04 6.57
CA ALA A 262 2.26 -18.26 7.34
C ALA A 262 1.99 -18.55 8.83
N ALA A 263 0.89 -18.04 9.38
CA ALA A 263 0.46 -18.32 10.76
C ALA A 263 0.05 -19.80 10.99
N ASN A 264 -0.17 -20.59 9.94
CA ASN A 264 -0.45 -22.03 10.03
C ASN A 264 0.81 -22.88 10.23
N SER A 265 2.01 -22.30 10.12
CA SER A 265 3.26 -23.05 10.18
C SER A 265 3.91 -23.00 11.56
N VAL A 266 4.16 -24.19 12.13
CA VAL A 266 5.00 -24.38 13.32
C VAL A 266 6.42 -23.93 13.04
N VAL A 267 6.96 -24.16 11.84
CA VAL A 267 8.28 -23.66 11.44
C VAL A 267 8.33 -22.13 11.51
N CYS A 268 7.36 -21.42 10.92
CA CYS A 268 7.27 -19.95 11.02
C CYS A 268 7.15 -19.46 12.47
N TYR A 269 6.40 -20.16 13.32
CA TYR A 269 6.25 -19.82 14.75
C TYR A 269 7.58 -19.98 15.52
N CYS A 270 8.31 -21.07 15.26
CA CYS A 270 9.62 -21.35 15.87
C CYS A 270 10.68 -20.35 15.40
N LEU A 271 10.70 -20.02 14.11
CA LEU A 271 11.61 -19.00 13.56
C LEU A 271 11.30 -17.57 14.03
N GLY A 272 10.19 -17.38 14.75
CA GLY A 272 9.76 -16.09 15.27
C GLY A 272 9.06 -15.19 14.23
N VAL A 273 8.74 -15.72 13.06
CA VAL A 273 7.99 -15.00 12.02
C VAL A 273 6.57 -14.72 12.50
N THR A 274 5.91 -15.71 13.12
CA THR A 274 4.56 -15.55 13.69
C THR A 274 4.60 -15.54 15.21
N SER A 275 3.66 -14.83 15.82
CA SER A 275 3.54 -14.69 17.29
C SER A 275 2.45 -15.55 17.91
N VAL A 276 1.59 -16.17 17.09
CA VAL A 276 0.45 -16.99 17.51
C VAL A 276 0.82 -18.46 17.35
N SER A 277 0.57 -19.27 18.38
CA SER A 277 0.78 -20.72 18.30
C SER A 277 -0.24 -21.34 17.33
N PRO A 278 0.18 -22.21 16.41
CA PRO A 278 -0.73 -22.91 15.50
C PRO A 278 -1.69 -23.87 16.23
N GLU A 279 -1.47 -24.16 17.52
CA GLU A 279 -2.35 -25.00 18.34
C GLU A 279 -3.69 -24.32 18.70
N ILE A 280 -3.79 -23.00 18.57
CA ILE A 280 -4.98 -22.22 18.97
C ILE A 280 -6.17 -22.48 18.01
N GLY A 281 -5.90 -22.78 16.74
CA GLY A 281 -6.90 -22.96 15.68
C GLY A 281 -6.98 -24.37 15.11
N THR A 282 -7.93 -24.57 14.20
CA THR A 282 -8.04 -25.77 13.33
C THR A 282 -7.21 -25.57 12.05
N MET A 283 -5.93 -25.25 12.23
CA MET A 283 -5.07 -24.78 11.16
C MET A 283 -4.62 -25.92 10.23
N VAL A 284 -4.66 -25.68 8.92
CA VAL A 284 -4.26 -26.63 7.87
C VAL A 284 -2.97 -26.11 7.22
N PHE A 285 -1.84 -26.81 7.42
CA PHE A 285 -0.54 -26.41 6.88
C PHE A 285 -0.51 -26.48 5.35
N GLU A 286 -1.26 -27.43 4.76
CA GLU A 286 -1.40 -27.63 3.32
C GLU A 286 -2.02 -26.40 2.64
N ARG A 287 -2.69 -25.52 3.39
CA ARG A 287 -3.14 -24.22 2.89
C ARG A 287 -1.97 -23.28 2.60
N PHE A 288 -0.86 -23.41 3.31
CA PHE A 288 0.34 -22.61 3.15
C PHE A 288 1.30 -23.21 2.13
N VAL A 289 1.65 -24.49 2.27
CA VAL A 289 2.57 -25.21 1.36
C VAL A 289 1.93 -26.52 0.91
N SER A 290 1.85 -26.80 -0.39
CA SER A 290 1.27 -28.04 -0.92
C SER A 290 2.01 -28.49 -2.17
N GLU A 291 2.21 -29.81 -2.30
CA GLU A 291 2.85 -30.43 -3.47
C GLU A 291 1.99 -30.34 -4.73
N ALA A 292 0.67 -30.32 -4.59
CA ALA A 292 -0.26 -30.34 -5.72
C ALA A 292 -0.38 -28.97 -6.43
N ARG A 293 0.18 -27.90 -5.85
CA ARG A 293 0.01 -26.53 -6.34
C ARG A 293 1.15 -26.07 -7.25
N ASP A 294 2.38 -26.53 -7.04
CA ASP A 294 3.59 -25.98 -7.67
C ASP A 294 3.61 -24.42 -7.69
N GLU A 295 2.94 -23.80 -6.72
CA GLU A 295 2.81 -22.35 -6.57
C GLU A 295 3.74 -21.89 -5.42
N PRO A 296 4.49 -20.80 -5.59
CA PRO A 296 5.39 -20.31 -4.56
C PRO A 296 4.64 -19.88 -3.29
N PRO A 297 5.09 -20.23 -2.06
CA PRO A 297 4.47 -19.76 -0.83
C PRO A 297 4.67 -18.26 -0.63
N ASP A 298 3.65 -17.57 -0.10
CA ASP A 298 3.71 -16.13 0.20
C ASP A 298 3.80 -15.93 1.73
N ILE A 299 4.94 -15.40 2.21
CA ILE A 299 5.14 -15.04 3.62
C ILE A 299 5.12 -13.52 3.76
N ASP A 300 3.97 -13.03 4.21
CA ASP A 300 3.75 -11.62 4.56
C ASP A 300 4.20 -11.35 6.00
N VAL A 301 5.06 -10.35 6.19
CA VAL A 301 5.44 -9.86 7.52
C VAL A 301 5.12 -8.37 7.65
N ASP A 302 4.27 -8.04 8.62
CA ASP A 302 3.98 -6.66 9.00
C ASP A 302 5.07 -6.17 9.97
N PHE A 303 5.68 -5.03 9.66
CA PHE A 303 6.64 -4.32 10.53
C PHE A 303 6.03 -3.00 11.03
N GLU A 304 6.67 -2.38 12.01
CA GLU A 304 6.36 -1.00 12.40
C GLU A 304 6.40 -0.05 11.19
N HIS A 305 5.35 0.77 11.04
CA HIS A 305 5.24 1.70 9.92
C HIS A 305 6.40 2.69 9.84
N GLU A 306 6.79 3.29 10.98
CA GLU A 306 7.86 4.30 11.03
C GLU A 306 9.26 3.72 10.79
N ARG A 307 9.49 2.45 11.16
CA ARG A 307 10.82 1.82 11.15
C ARG A 307 11.01 0.79 10.03
N ARG A 308 10.01 0.65 9.18
CA ARG A 308 10.04 -0.25 8.02
C ARG A 308 11.18 0.06 7.05
N GLU A 309 11.57 1.33 6.93
CA GLU A 309 12.69 1.72 6.05
C GLU A 309 13.99 1.03 6.46
N GLU A 310 14.25 0.87 7.76
CA GLU A 310 15.45 0.19 8.26
C GLU A 310 15.53 -1.26 7.73
N VAL A 311 14.38 -1.95 7.66
CA VAL A 311 14.28 -3.33 7.17
C VAL A 311 14.48 -3.39 5.66
N ILE A 312 13.93 -2.43 4.92
CA ILE A 312 14.14 -2.32 3.47
C ILE A 312 15.62 -2.11 3.15
N GLN A 313 16.27 -1.18 3.85
CA GLN A 313 17.69 -0.90 3.64
C GLN A 313 18.57 -2.08 4.05
N TYR A 314 18.19 -2.85 5.07
CA TYR A 314 18.87 -4.10 5.39
C TYR A 314 18.87 -5.09 4.22
N ILE A 315 17.73 -5.28 3.54
CA ILE A 315 17.63 -6.17 2.38
C ILE A 315 18.55 -5.68 1.25
N TYR A 316 18.54 -4.37 0.95
CA TYR A 316 19.45 -3.82 -0.07
C TYR A 316 20.93 -3.97 0.30
N ASN A 317 21.28 -3.75 1.57
CA ASN A 317 22.67 -3.90 2.03
C ASN A 317 23.14 -5.35 2.01
N ARG A 318 22.24 -6.29 2.29
CA ARG A 318 22.55 -7.73 2.33
C ARG A 318 22.68 -8.34 0.94
N TYR A 319 21.72 -8.08 0.05
CA TYR A 319 21.66 -8.73 -1.27
C TYR A 319 22.20 -7.85 -2.41
N GLY A 320 22.27 -6.54 -2.20
CA GLY A 320 22.64 -5.56 -3.23
C GLY A 320 21.46 -5.17 -4.13
N ARG A 321 21.43 -3.90 -4.55
CA ARG A 321 20.38 -3.34 -5.45
C ARG A 321 20.32 -3.99 -6.85
N HIS A 322 21.37 -4.71 -7.24
CA HIS A 322 21.43 -5.45 -8.50
C HIS A 322 20.81 -6.85 -8.41
N ARG A 323 20.45 -7.31 -7.20
CA ARG A 323 19.80 -8.60 -6.92
C ARG A 323 18.47 -8.47 -6.19
N ALA A 324 18.21 -7.32 -5.58
CA ALA A 324 16.97 -7.04 -4.88
C ALA A 324 16.30 -5.77 -5.42
N GLY A 325 14.97 -5.81 -5.56
CA GLY A 325 14.18 -4.67 -6.01
C GLY A 325 12.72 -4.79 -5.59
N LEU A 326 12.07 -3.64 -5.38
CA LEU A 326 10.65 -3.58 -5.07
C LEU A 326 9.79 -3.80 -6.32
N CYS A 327 8.72 -4.57 -6.21
CA CYS A 327 7.73 -4.68 -7.27
C CYS A 327 7.07 -3.31 -7.54
N SER A 328 6.60 -3.11 -8.76
CA SER A 328 5.75 -1.97 -9.10
C SER A 328 4.27 -2.27 -8.81
N THR A 329 3.45 -1.25 -8.92
CA THR A 329 2.00 -1.36 -8.96
C THR A 329 1.50 -0.51 -10.11
N VAL A 330 0.81 -1.13 -11.06
CA VAL A 330 0.24 -0.40 -12.20
C VAL A 330 -1.02 0.33 -11.74
N ILE A 331 -0.92 1.65 -11.61
CA ILE A 331 -2.08 2.48 -11.26
C ILE A 331 -2.91 2.69 -12.50
N HIS A 332 -4.15 2.23 -12.46
CA HIS A 332 -5.10 2.36 -13.55
C HIS A 332 -6.05 3.55 -13.34
N TYR A 333 -6.56 4.14 -14.42
CA TYR A 333 -7.64 5.11 -14.36
C TYR A 333 -8.90 4.47 -13.78
N ARG A 334 -9.33 4.98 -12.63
CA ARG A 334 -10.61 4.67 -11.98
C ARG A 334 -11.53 5.89 -12.09
N GLY A 335 -12.85 5.70 -11.91
CA GLY A 335 -13.88 6.72 -12.18
C GLY A 335 -13.54 8.13 -11.68
N LYS A 336 -13.21 8.32 -10.40
CA LYS A 336 -12.89 9.66 -9.86
C LYS A 336 -11.68 10.32 -10.51
N ARG A 337 -10.61 9.55 -10.79
CA ARG A 337 -9.39 10.07 -11.43
C ARG A 337 -9.62 10.34 -12.92
N ALA A 338 -10.32 9.44 -13.61
CA ALA A 338 -10.72 9.62 -14.99
C ALA A 338 -11.54 10.91 -15.18
N ILE A 339 -12.57 11.13 -14.34
CA ILE A 339 -13.36 12.37 -14.33
C ILE A 339 -12.46 13.60 -14.13
N ARG A 340 -11.53 13.54 -13.17
CA ARG A 340 -10.68 14.69 -12.85
C ARG A 340 -9.73 15.04 -14.00
N GLU A 341 -8.96 14.08 -14.49
CA GLU A 341 -7.93 14.34 -15.50
C GLU A 341 -8.55 14.60 -16.88
N VAL A 342 -9.52 13.79 -17.31
CA VAL A 342 -10.23 14.03 -18.57
C VAL A 342 -11.08 15.29 -18.50
N GLY A 343 -11.82 15.53 -17.41
CA GLY A 343 -12.62 16.74 -17.25
C GLY A 343 -11.77 18.01 -17.31
N THR A 344 -10.60 18.01 -16.66
CA THR A 344 -9.65 19.14 -16.75
C THR A 344 -9.09 19.29 -18.17
N ALA A 345 -8.70 18.20 -18.83
CA ALA A 345 -8.19 18.25 -20.20
C ALA A 345 -9.26 18.72 -21.21
N MET A 346 -10.53 18.38 -20.98
CA MET A 346 -11.67 18.86 -21.77
C MET A 346 -12.04 20.32 -21.44
N GLY A 347 -11.44 20.95 -20.43
CA GLY A 347 -11.68 22.37 -20.07
C GLY A 347 -12.83 22.60 -19.09
N LEU A 348 -13.29 21.57 -18.36
CA LEU A 348 -14.29 21.74 -17.31
C LEU A 348 -13.72 22.49 -16.10
N SER A 349 -14.54 23.32 -15.46
CA SER A 349 -14.15 24.02 -14.22
C SER A 349 -13.91 23.05 -13.06
N LYS A 350 -13.09 23.47 -12.08
CA LYS A 350 -12.81 22.67 -10.88
C LYS A 350 -14.08 22.30 -10.10
N ASP A 351 -15.06 23.20 -10.07
CA ASP A 351 -16.33 22.98 -9.39
C ASP A 351 -17.15 21.90 -10.10
N THR A 352 -17.25 21.96 -11.43
CA THR A 352 -17.94 20.95 -12.25
C THR A 352 -17.27 19.58 -12.10
N VAL A 353 -15.93 19.53 -12.12
CA VAL A 353 -15.17 18.29 -11.91
C VAL A 353 -15.42 17.73 -10.51
N SER A 354 -15.44 18.58 -9.48
CA SER A 354 -15.71 18.17 -8.10
C SER A 354 -17.13 17.62 -7.94
N ALA A 355 -18.12 18.31 -8.53
CA ALA A 355 -19.52 17.89 -8.53
C ALA A 355 -19.73 16.54 -9.26
N LEU A 356 -19.09 16.35 -10.42
CA LEU A 356 -19.14 15.06 -11.13
C LEU A 356 -18.47 13.93 -10.32
N SER A 357 -17.35 14.23 -9.66
CA SER A 357 -16.59 13.25 -8.87
C SER A 357 -17.32 12.80 -7.60
N SER A 358 -18.12 13.69 -6.98
CA SER A 358 -18.85 13.40 -5.74
C SER A 358 -20.05 12.47 -5.95
N GLN A 359 -20.60 12.40 -7.16
CA GLN A 359 -21.73 11.52 -7.51
C GLN A 359 -21.35 10.04 -7.67
N LEU A 360 -20.05 9.72 -7.70
CA LEU A 360 -19.57 8.34 -7.76
C LEU A 360 -19.47 7.73 -6.35
N TRP A 361 -20.48 6.92 -5.99
CA TRP A 361 -20.48 6.06 -4.79
C TRP A 361 -20.31 4.59 -5.18
N GLY A 362 -19.27 3.93 -4.64
CA GLY A 362 -19.07 2.47 -4.74
C GLY A 362 -18.27 1.98 -5.96
N PHE A 363 -17.87 0.70 -5.92
CA PHE A 363 -17.09 -0.01 -6.95
C PHE A 363 -17.87 -0.34 -8.24
N PHE A 364 -19.14 0.06 -8.34
CA PHE A 364 -20.02 -0.36 -9.43
C PHE A 364 -20.25 0.72 -10.49
N SER A 365 -19.77 0.37 -11.69
CA SER A 365 -20.13 0.79 -13.05
C SER A 365 -20.52 2.26 -13.28
N THR A 366 -19.71 2.92 -14.10
CA THR A 366 -20.12 4.02 -14.98
C THR A 366 -21.11 3.56 -16.08
N LYS A 367 -21.98 2.57 -15.80
CA LYS A 367 -23.10 2.26 -16.69
C LYS A 367 -24.07 3.44 -16.61
N LYS A 368 -23.77 4.46 -17.43
CA LYS A 368 -24.38 5.78 -17.51
C LYS A 368 -24.51 6.42 -16.14
N LEU A 369 -23.73 7.48 -15.87
CA LEU A 369 -24.23 8.49 -14.94
C LEU A 369 -25.66 8.81 -15.41
N GLU A 370 -26.66 8.35 -14.66
CA GLU A 370 -28.05 8.46 -15.07
C GLU A 370 -28.33 9.95 -15.34
N GLU A 371 -29.01 10.27 -16.43
CA GLU A 371 -29.32 11.67 -16.79
C GLU A 371 -29.92 12.45 -15.61
N LYS A 372 -30.65 11.73 -14.75
CA LYS A 372 -31.20 12.24 -13.48
C LYS A 372 -30.12 12.79 -12.55
N ARG A 373 -29.00 12.09 -12.34
CA ARG A 373 -27.89 12.54 -11.47
C ARG A 373 -27.16 13.75 -12.05
N ILE A 374 -27.02 13.81 -13.38
CA ILE A 374 -26.43 14.96 -14.07
C ILE A 374 -27.30 16.20 -13.86
N ARG A 375 -28.63 16.05 -13.95
CA ARG A 375 -29.58 17.14 -13.64
C ARG A 375 -29.57 17.54 -12.17
N GLU A 376 -29.45 16.60 -11.24
CA GLU A 376 -29.41 16.86 -9.79
C GLU A 376 -28.22 17.75 -9.38
N ILE A 377 -27.08 17.64 -10.08
CA ILE A 377 -25.92 18.53 -9.87
C ILE A 377 -25.99 19.82 -10.70
N GLY A 378 -27.12 20.09 -11.35
CA GLY A 378 -27.34 21.31 -12.15
C GLY A 378 -26.67 21.32 -13.53
N LEU A 379 -26.25 20.16 -14.06
CA LEU A 379 -25.67 20.06 -15.40
C LEU A 379 -26.72 19.65 -16.44
N ASN A 380 -26.53 20.11 -17.69
CA ASN A 380 -27.40 19.76 -18.80
C ASN A 380 -26.94 18.44 -19.47
N PRO A 381 -27.71 17.33 -19.39
CA PRO A 381 -27.33 16.07 -20.01
C PRO A 381 -27.39 16.09 -21.54
N LEU A 382 -28.02 17.10 -22.16
CA LEU A 382 -28.04 17.27 -23.62
C LEU A 382 -26.83 18.05 -24.14
N ASP A 383 -25.98 18.57 -23.25
CA ASP A 383 -24.79 19.29 -23.66
C ASP A 383 -23.83 18.35 -24.40
N ARG A 384 -23.46 18.72 -25.63
CA ARG A 384 -22.64 17.88 -26.51
C ARG A 384 -21.21 17.71 -25.95
N HIS A 385 -20.66 18.78 -25.36
CA HIS A 385 -19.30 18.76 -24.84
C HIS A 385 -19.21 17.83 -23.62
N LEU A 386 -20.13 17.97 -22.67
CA LEU A 386 -20.26 17.10 -21.50
C LEU A 386 -20.45 15.62 -21.91
N ASN A 387 -21.33 15.35 -22.88
CA ASN A 387 -21.53 13.99 -23.39
C ASN A 387 -20.26 13.39 -24.01
N LEU A 388 -19.46 14.19 -24.71
CA LEU A 388 -18.19 13.75 -25.26
C LEU A 388 -17.18 13.45 -24.15
N THR A 389 -17.08 14.34 -23.15
CA THR A 389 -16.23 14.14 -21.96
C THR A 389 -16.58 12.84 -21.26
N LEU A 390 -17.86 12.58 -21.00
CA LEU A 390 -18.32 11.35 -20.34
C LEU A 390 -17.96 10.08 -21.13
N LYS A 391 -18.12 10.10 -22.47
CA LYS A 391 -17.71 8.98 -23.31
C LYS A 391 -16.20 8.71 -23.24
N ILE A 392 -15.38 9.76 -23.23
CA ILE A 392 -13.92 9.60 -23.12
C ILE A 392 -13.52 9.13 -21.72
N ILE A 393 -14.21 9.58 -20.67
CA ILE A 393 -14.06 9.06 -19.30
C ILE A 393 -14.34 7.56 -19.27
N ASP A 394 -15.39 7.09 -19.93
CA ASP A 394 -15.69 5.65 -20.00
C ASP A 394 -14.61 4.89 -20.78
N GLU A 395 -14.09 5.46 -21.88
CA GLU A 395 -13.04 4.82 -22.69
C GLU A 395 -11.69 4.71 -21.98
N ILE A 396 -11.32 5.69 -21.14
CA ILE A 396 -10.02 5.71 -20.45
C ILE A 396 -10.02 4.84 -19.18
N ILE A 397 -11.18 4.50 -18.61
CA ILE A 397 -11.25 3.67 -17.41
C ILE A 397 -10.58 2.31 -17.68
N GLY A 398 -9.69 1.92 -16.77
CA GLY A 398 -8.88 0.72 -16.93
C GLY A 398 -7.61 0.89 -17.74
N PHE A 399 -7.32 2.08 -18.30
CA PHE A 399 -6.00 2.35 -18.88
C PHE A 399 -4.95 2.49 -17.78
N PRO A 400 -3.69 2.04 -18.02
CA PRO A 400 -2.59 2.32 -17.10
C PRO A 400 -2.25 3.81 -17.12
N ARG A 401 -1.97 4.38 -15.94
CA ARG A 401 -1.63 5.81 -15.76
C ARG A 401 -0.15 6.02 -15.48
N HIS A 402 0.40 5.25 -14.55
CA HIS A 402 1.80 5.29 -14.12
C HIS A 402 2.10 4.06 -13.25
N LEU A 403 3.39 3.74 -13.11
CA LEU A 403 3.88 2.77 -12.13
C LEU A 403 4.06 3.46 -10.79
N SER A 404 3.46 2.90 -9.74
CA SER A 404 3.74 3.24 -8.35
C SER A 404 4.61 2.15 -7.72
N GLN A 405 5.20 2.42 -6.56
CA GLN A 405 5.88 1.39 -5.78
C GLN A 405 4.85 0.43 -5.16
N HIS A 406 5.10 -0.88 -5.18
CA HIS A 406 4.32 -1.84 -4.39
C HIS A 406 4.49 -1.57 -2.89
N VAL A 407 3.43 -1.83 -2.14
CA VAL A 407 3.36 -1.53 -0.72
C VAL A 407 4.29 -2.39 0.13
N GLY A 408 4.99 -3.39 -0.42
CA GLY A 408 6.03 -4.14 0.30
C GLY A 408 6.66 -5.33 -0.41
N GLY A 409 6.35 -5.57 -1.67
CA GLY A 409 6.78 -6.77 -2.37
C GLY A 409 8.22 -6.61 -2.84
N PHE A 410 9.09 -7.49 -2.36
CA PHE A 410 10.49 -7.59 -2.79
C PHE A 410 10.69 -8.84 -3.63
N VAL A 411 11.40 -8.66 -4.73
CA VAL A 411 12.01 -9.77 -5.48
C VAL A 411 13.49 -9.81 -5.12
N ILE A 412 14.01 -11.00 -4.82
CA ILE A 412 15.40 -11.23 -4.46
C ILE A 412 15.93 -12.40 -5.27
N THR A 413 16.98 -12.20 -6.08
CA THR A 413 17.52 -13.22 -6.98
C THR A 413 18.91 -13.69 -6.55
N GLU A 414 19.27 -14.93 -6.92
CA GLU A 414 20.66 -15.40 -6.82
C GLU A 414 21.56 -14.68 -7.84
N GLY A 415 21.12 -14.67 -9.09
CA GLY A 415 21.75 -13.93 -10.18
C GLY A 415 21.38 -12.44 -10.21
N ARG A 416 21.73 -11.78 -11.30
CA ARG A 416 21.45 -10.36 -11.55
C ARG A 416 19.97 -10.12 -11.88
N LEU A 417 19.29 -9.35 -11.03
CA LEU A 417 17.90 -8.93 -11.24
C LEU A 417 17.77 -7.98 -12.43
N ASP A 418 18.77 -7.13 -12.66
CA ASP A 418 18.82 -6.21 -13.80
C ASP A 418 19.05 -6.91 -15.16
N GLU A 419 19.21 -8.24 -15.18
CA GLU A 419 19.20 -9.07 -16.38
C GLU A 419 17.89 -9.88 -16.55
N LEU A 420 16.97 -9.79 -15.58
CA LEU A 420 15.61 -10.33 -15.66
C LEU A 420 14.62 -9.23 -16.04
N VAL A 421 14.73 -8.07 -15.41
CA VAL A 421 13.81 -6.94 -15.58
C VAL A 421 14.56 -5.61 -15.38
N PRO A 422 14.21 -4.53 -16.12
CA PRO A 422 14.81 -3.23 -15.88
C PRO A 422 14.50 -2.70 -14.48
N ILE A 423 15.53 -2.14 -13.84
CA ILE A 423 15.47 -1.51 -12.52
C ILE A 423 15.49 0.02 -12.67
N GLU A 424 14.69 0.73 -11.88
CA GLU A 424 14.68 2.19 -11.83
C GLU A 424 14.64 2.73 -10.40
N ASN A 425 15.02 3.99 -10.23
CA ASN A 425 14.89 4.67 -8.93
C ASN A 425 13.41 4.83 -8.57
N ALA A 426 13.06 4.53 -7.33
CA ALA A 426 11.74 4.86 -6.80
C ALA A 426 11.62 6.38 -6.54
N SER A 427 10.41 6.84 -6.21
CA SER A 427 10.19 8.23 -5.81
C SER A 427 10.73 8.54 -4.41
N MET A 428 10.88 7.51 -3.56
CA MET A 428 11.58 7.63 -2.29
C MET A 428 13.07 7.42 -2.51
N GLU A 429 13.88 8.23 -1.83
CA GLU A 429 15.33 8.12 -1.84
C GLU A 429 15.78 6.72 -1.41
N ASP A 430 16.88 6.27 -2.00
CA ASP A 430 17.49 4.98 -1.68
C ASP A 430 16.65 3.72 -1.89
N ARG A 431 15.59 3.80 -2.70
CA ARG A 431 14.80 2.65 -3.12
C ARG A 431 14.87 2.44 -4.63
N THR A 432 14.88 1.17 -5.04
CA THR A 432 14.77 0.76 -6.44
C THR A 432 13.50 -0.05 -6.68
N VAL A 433 12.90 0.10 -7.86
CA VAL A 433 11.71 -0.65 -8.28
C VAL A 433 11.97 -1.36 -9.60
N ILE A 434 11.37 -2.54 -9.75
CA ILE A 434 11.28 -3.25 -11.03
C ILE A 434 9.99 -2.87 -11.74
N ALA A 435 9.98 -2.95 -13.06
CA ALA A 435 8.82 -2.54 -13.87
C ALA A 435 7.60 -3.46 -13.74
N TRP A 436 7.78 -4.67 -13.22
CA TRP A 436 6.74 -5.69 -13.07
C TRP A 436 5.89 -5.48 -11.82
N ASP A 437 4.60 -5.73 -11.96
CA ASP A 437 3.67 -5.77 -10.83
C ASP A 437 3.48 -7.18 -10.27
N LYS A 438 2.53 -7.34 -9.34
CA LYS A 438 2.25 -8.62 -8.71
C LYS A 438 1.85 -9.69 -9.74
N ASP A 439 0.99 -9.34 -10.70
CA ASP A 439 0.44 -10.33 -11.63
C ASP A 439 1.54 -10.81 -12.59
N ASP A 440 2.46 -9.92 -12.98
CA ASP A 440 3.64 -10.25 -13.79
C ASP A 440 4.58 -11.24 -13.07
N ILE A 441 4.84 -11.01 -11.78
CA ILE A 441 5.75 -11.82 -10.94
C ILE A 441 5.14 -13.20 -10.68
N ASP A 442 3.84 -13.24 -10.37
CA ASP A 442 3.10 -14.47 -10.15
C ASP A 442 3.08 -15.32 -11.45
N ALA A 443 2.92 -14.68 -12.62
CA ALA A 443 2.95 -15.37 -13.92
C ALA A 443 4.32 -15.97 -14.26
N LEU A 444 5.41 -15.37 -13.78
CA LEU A 444 6.78 -15.84 -13.97
C LEU A 444 7.26 -16.82 -12.87
N GLY A 445 6.40 -17.14 -11.89
CA GLY A 445 6.75 -18.05 -10.79
C GLY A 445 7.86 -17.50 -9.87
N ILE A 446 8.01 -16.17 -9.80
CA ILE A 446 9.04 -15.51 -8.99
C ILE A 446 8.56 -15.44 -7.53
N LEU A 447 9.35 -15.97 -6.59
CA LEU A 447 9.07 -15.78 -5.15
C LEU A 447 9.26 -14.32 -4.78
N LYS A 448 8.32 -13.78 -4.01
CA LYS A 448 8.43 -12.47 -3.40
C LYS A 448 8.42 -12.56 -1.87
N VAL A 449 8.99 -11.56 -1.22
CA VAL A 449 8.88 -11.36 0.22
C VAL A 449 8.15 -10.04 0.47
N ASP A 450 7.05 -10.09 1.19
CA ASP A 450 6.24 -8.92 1.48
C ASP A 450 6.65 -8.29 2.82
N VAL A 451 7.46 -7.22 2.73
CA VAL A 451 7.87 -6.36 3.85
C VAL A 451 6.85 -5.26 4.01
N LEU A 452 5.85 -5.46 4.86
CA LEU A 452 4.69 -4.60 4.98
C LEU A 452 4.80 -3.70 6.22
N SER A 453 3.91 -2.72 6.32
CA SER A 453 3.86 -1.78 7.44
C SER A 453 2.49 -1.78 8.09
N LEU A 454 2.47 -1.85 9.41
CA LEU A 454 1.27 -1.74 10.22
C LEU A 454 1.45 -0.68 11.30
N GLY A 455 0.68 0.41 11.21
CA GLY A 455 0.79 1.53 12.15
C GLY A 455 0.45 1.15 13.60
N MET A 456 -0.36 0.11 13.80
CA MET A 456 -0.66 -0.37 15.16
C MET A 456 0.56 -0.96 15.86
N LEU A 457 1.48 -1.59 15.13
CA LEU A 457 2.73 -2.08 15.72
C LEU A 457 3.58 -0.90 16.24
N THR A 458 3.61 0.21 15.51
CA THR A 458 4.24 1.45 15.97
C THR A 458 3.56 1.98 17.24
N CYS A 459 2.22 2.00 17.27
CA CYS A 459 1.47 2.45 18.44
C CYS A 459 1.79 1.58 19.67
N ILE A 460 1.72 0.25 19.54
CA ILE A 460 1.99 -0.69 20.63
C ILE A 460 3.44 -0.56 21.13
N ARG A 461 4.42 -0.45 20.22
CA ARG A 461 5.82 -0.24 20.61
C ARG A 461 5.98 1.06 21.39
N LYS A 462 5.46 2.19 20.89
CA LYS A 462 5.46 3.48 21.61
C LYS A 462 4.80 3.35 22.99
N SER A 463 3.69 2.61 23.08
CA SER A 463 3.03 2.35 24.35
C SER A 463 3.90 1.56 25.33
N PHE A 464 4.55 0.48 24.88
CA PHE A 464 5.45 -0.30 25.74
C PHE A 464 6.67 0.51 26.19
N ASP A 465 7.25 1.32 25.30
CA ASP A 465 8.35 2.22 25.66
C ASP A 465 7.93 3.22 26.74
N MET A 466 6.75 3.84 26.59
CA MET A 466 6.20 4.78 27.57
C MET A 466 5.84 4.09 28.90
N ILE A 467 5.27 2.87 28.86
CA ILE A 467 4.99 2.10 30.07
C ILE A 467 6.29 1.83 30.83
N LYS A 468 7.34 1.37 30.13
CA LYS A 468 8.65 1.13 30.72
C LYS A 468 9.27 2.40 31.30
N GLN A 469 9.14 3.54 30.60
CA GLN A 469 9.70 4.81 31.03
C GLN A 469 9.00 5.38 32.28
N HIS A 470 7.67 5.30 32.34
CA HIS A 470 6.87 5.96 33.39
C HIS A 470 6.49 5.04 34.56
N PHE A 471 6.39 3.73 34.32
CA PHE A 471 5.93 2.74 35.29
C PHE A 471 6.98 1.65 35.59
N GLY A 472 8.04 1.54 34.78
CA GLY A 472 9.11 0.55 34.98
C GLY A 472 8.78 -0.86 34.49
N ASP A 473 7.55 -1.12 34.07
CA ASP A 473 7.11 -2.43 33.59
C ASP A 473 7.59 -2.70 32.15
N ASN A 474 8.11 -3.90 31.91
CA ASN A 474 8.64 -4.29 30.59
C ASN A 474 7.73 -5.30 29.89
N TYR A 475 6.80 -4.79 29.08
CA TYR A 475 5.89 -5.60 28.29
C TYR A 475 6.35 -5.79 26.84
N THR A 476 5.94 -6.92 26.28
CA THR A 476 6.14 -7.38 24.91
C THR A 476 4.86 -8.08 24.47
N LEU A 477 4.69 -8.31 23.17
CA LEU A 477 3.55 -9.10 22.67
C LEU A 477 3.52 -10.54 23.19
N ALA A 478 4.66 -11.06 23.70
CA ALA A 478 4.78 -12.44 24.17
C ALA A 478 4.51 -12.59 25.69
N ASN A 479 4.73 -11.55 26.50
CA ASN A 479 4.58 -11.61 27.96
C ASN A 479 3.41 -10.76 28.49
N LEU A 480 2.61 -10.16 27.60
CA LEU A 480 1.41 -9.44 27.97
C LEU A 480 0.45 -10.39 28.73
N PRO A 481 -0.16 -9.97 29.86
CA PRO A 481 -1.11 -10.82 30.59
C PRO A 481 -2.25 -11.29 29.67
N ALA A 482 -2.44 -12.60 29.55
CA ALA A 482 -3.47 -13.18 28.70
C ALA A 482 -4.82 -13.22 29.42
N GLU A 483 -5.91 -13.15 28.64
CA GLU A 483 -7.27 -13.41 29.08
C GLU A 483 -7.78 -12.53 30.25
N ASP A 484 -7.41 -11.24 30.30
CA ASP A 484 -7.90 -10.30 31.33
C ASP A 484 -9.42 -10.02 31.17
N PRO A 485 -10.27 -10.43 32.14
CA PRO A 485 -11.73 -10.23 32.05
C PRO A 485 -12.13 -8.76 31.89
N LYS A 486 -11.38 -7.82 32.48
CA LYS A 486 -11.72 -6.39 32.46
C LYS A 486 -11.57 -5.78 31.07
N VAL A 487 -10.59 -6.26 30.30
CA VAL A 487 -10.39 -5.86 28.90
C VAL A 487 -11.60 -6.31 28.07
N TYR A 488 -12.09 -7.53 28.28
CA TYR A 488 -13.29 -8.02 27.62
C TYR A 488 -14.54 -7.24 28.02
N ASP A 489 -14.68 -6.82 29.28
CA ASP A 489 -15.79 -5.99 29.75
C ASP A 489 -15.79 -4.58 29.12
N MET A 490 -14.61 -3.99 28.89
CA MET A 490 -14.48 -2.76 28.09
C MET A 490 -14.97 -2.99 26.65
N LEU A 491 -14.51 -4.06 26.00
CA LEU A 491 -14.93 -4.39 24.64
C LEU A 491 -16.44 -4.68 24.55
N CYS A 492 -17.02 -5.38 25.53
CA CYS A 492 -18.47 -5.61 25.60
C CYS A 492 -19.30 -4.32 25.66
N ARG A 493 -18.73 -3.23 26.19
CA ARG A 493 -19.37 -1.90 26.22
C ARG A 493 -19.17 -1.10 24.92
N ALA A 494 -18.57 -1.72 23.89
CA ALA A 494 -18.17 -1.09 22.64
C ALA A 494 -17.16 0.05 22.81
N ASP A 495 -16.39 0.03 23.90
CA ASP A 495 -15.36 1.04 24.15
C ASP A 495 -14.05 0.64 23.45
N SER A 496 -14.05 0.83 22.12
CA SER A 496 -13.01 0.32 21.23
C SER A 496 -12.47 1.37 20.25
N ILE A 497 -12.69 2.67 20.52
CA ILE A 497 -12.08 3.75 19.73
C ILE A 497 -10.56 3.59 19.76
N GLY A 498 -9.95 3.53 18.57
CA GLY A 498 -8.51 3.32 18.37
C GLY A 498 -8.02 1.88 18.53
N VAL A 499 -8.85 0.95 19.01
CA VAL A 499 -8.47 -0.46 19.18
C VAL A 499 -8.44 -1.16 17.83
N PHE A 500 -7.31 -1.79 17.52
CA PHE A 500 -7.05 -2.35 16.19
C PHE A 500 -8.18 -3.28 15.73
N GLN A 501 -8.61 -3.15 14.47
CA GLN A 501 -9.58 -4.06 13.81
C GLN A 501 -10.94 -4.24 14.51
N VAL A 502 -11.27 -3.53 15.59
CA VAL A 502 -12.59 -3.60 16.25
C VAL A 502 -13.19 -2.21 16.53
N GLU A 503 -12.75 -1.22 15.77
CA GLU A 503 -13.06 0.20 16.00
C GLU A 503 -14.12 0.76 15.05
N SER A 504 -14.50 0.04 13.99
CA SER A 504 -15.51 0.52 13.03
C SER A 504 -16.92 0.54 13.65
N ARG A 505 -17.81 1.40 13.15
CA ARG A 505 -19.20 1.50 13.67
C ARG A 505 -19.96 0.17 13.65
N ALA A 506 -19.78 -0.62 12.60
CA ALA A 506 -20.41 -1.94 12.51
C ALA A 506 -19.87 -2.90 13.58
N GLN A 507 -18.57 -2.85 13.86
CA GLN A 507 -17.92 -3.67 14.88
C GLN A 507 -18.27 -3.22 16.29
N MET A 508 -18.26 -1.91 16.56
CA MET A 508 -18.72 -1.34 17.82
C MET A 508 -20.17 -1.72 18.12
N ASN A 509 -21.05 -1.73 17.12
CA ASN A 509 -22.44 -2.19 17.30
C ASN A 509 -22.55 -3.70 17.52
N PHE A 510 -21.60 -4.48 17.01
CA PHE A 510 -21.58 -5.93 17.14
C PHE A 510 -21.04 -6.39 18.50
N LEU A 511 -20.04 -5.70 19.05
CA LEU A 511 -19.37 -6.06 20.31
C LEU A 511 -20.33 -6.28 21.50
N PRO A 512 -21.30 -5.38 21.82
CA PRO A 512 -22.24 -5.59 22.93
C PRO A 512 -23.20 -6.76 22.73
N ARG A 513 -23.44 -7.15 21.46
CA ARG A 513 -24.30 -8.28 21.11
C ARG A 513 -23.56 -9.60 21.24
N MET A 514 -22.30 -9.63 20.80
CA MET A 514 -21.47 -10.83 20.79
C MET A 514 -20.86 -11.15 22.15
N LYS A 515 -20.57 -10.13 22.97
CA LYS A 515 -20.03 -10.24 24.33
C LYS A 515 -18.77 -11.13 24.38
N PRO A 516 -17.63 -10.65 23.86
CA PRO A 516 -16.39 -11.42 23.88
C PRO A 516 -15.96 -11.73 25.32
N ARG A 517 -15.45 -12.94 25.55
CA ARG A 517 -15.01 -13.47 26.86
C ARG A 517 -13.71 -14.26 26.80
N CYS A 518 -13.23 -14.59 25.61
CA CYS A 518 -11.91 -15.20 25.44
C CYS A 518 -11.18 -14.69 24.20
N PHE A 519 -9.90 -15.03 24.05
CA PHE A 519 -9.11 -14.68 22.87
C PHE A 519 -9.77 -15.11 21.55
N TYR A 520 -10.35 -16.32 21.51
CA TYR A 520 -10.97 -16.85 20.29
C TYR A 520 -12.18 -16.03 19.83
N ASP A 521 -12.89 -15.38 20.76
CA ASP A 521 -13.96 -14.45 20.41
C ASP A 521 -13.40 -13.26 19.59
N LEU A 522 -12.22 -12.75 19.93
CA LEU A 522 -11.58 -11.68 19.15
C LEU A 522 -11.22 -12.15 17.74
N VAL A 523 -10.78 -13.40 17.57
CA VAL A 523 -10.54 -14.03 16.27
C VAL A 523 -11.81 -14.00 15.41
N ILE A 524 -12.95 -14.39 15.99
CA ILE A 524 -14.26 -14.32 15.34
C ILE A 524 -14.60 -12.86 14.99
N GLN A 525 -14.35 -11.92 15.89
CA GLN A 525 -14.69 -10.51 15.69
C GLN A 525 -13.98 -9.92 14.45
N VAL A 526 -12.70 -10.25 14.28
CA VAL A 526 -11.90 -9.79 13.13
C VAL A 526 -12.45 -10.36 11.80
N ALA A 527 -13.06 -11.54 11.84
CA ALA A 527 -13.55 -12.25 10.65
C ALA A 527 -15.00 -11.93 10.28
N ILE A 528 -15.90 -11.78 11.26
CA ILE A 528 -17.36 -11.86 11.05
C ILE A 528 -18.00 -10.58 10.47
N VAL A 529 -17.50 -9.38 10.82
CA VAL A 529 -18.12 -8.11 10.38
C VAL A 529 -17.64 -7.73 8.98
N ARG A 530 -18.12 -8.46 7.97
CA ARG A 530 -17.74 -8.30 6.55
C ARG A 530 -18.92 -8.59 5.61
N PRO A 531 -18.89 -8.08 4.36
CA PRO A 531 -19.98 -8.30 3.40
C PRO A 531 -20.35 -9.78 3.19
N GLY A 532 -19.37 -10.69 3.19
CA GLY A 532 -19.60 -12.13 3.02
C GLY A 532 -20.48 -12.76 4.09
N PRO A 533 -20.04 -12.81 5.35
CA PRO A 533 -20.85 -13.34 6.45
C PRO A 533 -22.20 -12.66 6.61
N ILE A 534 -22.31 -11.37 6.26
CA ILE A 534 -23.59 -10.63 6.26
C ILE A 534 -24.51 -11.13 5.12
N GLN A 535 -23.99 -11.31 3.91
CA GLN A 535 -24.74 -11.82 2.76
C GLN A 535 -25.10 -13.30 2.90
N GLY A 536 -24.26 -14.10 3.58
CA GLY A 536 -24.48 -15.52 3.84
C GLY A 536 -25.36 -15.82 5.07
N ASP A 537 -25.99 -14.80 5.67
CA ASP A 537 -26.83 -14.88 6.88
C ASP A 537 -26.16 -15.64 8.05
N MET A 538 -24.85 -15.45 8.25
CA MET A 538 -24.07 -16.16 9.28
C MET A 538 -24.05 -15.41 10.61
N VAL A 539 -24.20 -14.08 10.57
CA VAL A 539 -24.10 -13.19 11.74
C VAL A 539 -25.26 -13.42 12.72
N HIS A 540 -26.49 -13.51 12.22
CA HIS A 540 -27.67 -13.64 13.06
C HIS A 540 -27.74 -14.99 13.80
N PRO A 541 -27.55 -16.15 13.15
CA PRO A 541 -27.49 -17.44 13.85
C PRO A 541 -26.40 -17.49 14.91
N TYR A 542 -25.22 -16.95 14.62
CA TYR A 542 -24.12 -16.91 15.59
C TYR A 542 -24.51 -16.13 16.86
N ILE A 543 -25.08 -14.92 16.71
CA ILE A 543 -25.52 -14.11 17.86
C ILE A 543 -26.62 -14.82 18.66
N ARG A 544 -27.64 -15.38 18.00
CA ARG A 544 -28.74 -16.07 18.70
C ARG A 544 -28.23 -17.23 19.54
N ARG A 545 -27.35 -18.06 18.97
CA ARG A 545 -26.72 -19.18 19.69
C ARG A 545 -25.84 -18.70 20.84
N ARG A 546 -25.08 -17.62 20.62
CA ARG A 546 -24.24 -17.00 21.66
C ARG A 546 -25.06 -16.45 22.83
N ASN A 547 -26.25 -15.92 22.55
CA ASN A 547 -27.18 -15.42 23.56
C ASN A 547 -28.03 -16.51 24.22
N GLY A 548 -27.95 -17.76 23.76
CA GLY A 548 -28.80 -18.86 24.23
C GLY A 548 -30.24 -18.80 23.70
N GLU A 549 -30.51 -17.99 22.67
CA GLU A 549 -31.82 -17.88 22.00
C GLU A 549 -32.07 -19.06 21.04
N GLU A 550 -31.01 -19.77 20.62
CA GLU A 550 -31.05 -20.92 19.73
C GLU A 550 -30.11 -22.02 20.25
N VAL A 551 -30.58 -23.27 20.34
CA VAL A 551 -29.75 -24.40 20.80
C VAL A 551 -28.75 -24.78 19.72
N VAL A 552 -27.48 -24.92 20.11
CA VAL A 552 -26.42 -25.40 19.21
C VAL A 552 -26.57 -26.91 19.05
N ASN A 553 -26.98 -27.35 17.86
CA ASN A 553 -27.04 -28.77 17.51
C ASN A 553 -26.02 -29.08 16.41
N PHE A 554 -25.24 -30.14 16.61
CA PHE A 554 -24.27 -30.62 15.63
C PHE A 554 -24.78 -31.94 15.01
N PRO A 555 -24.71 -32.09 13.68
CA PRO A 555 -25.18 -33.31 13.02
C PRO A 555 -24.28 -34.53 13.26
N SER A 556 -23.05 -34.32 13.72
CA SER A 556 -22.13 -35.38 14.16
C SER A 556 -21.08 -34.84 15.13
N ASP A 557 -20.51 -35.72 15.96
CA ASP A 557 -19.43 -35.36 16.88
C ASP A 557 -18.20 -34.81 16.13
N LYS A 558 -17.85 -35.43 14.99
CA LYS A 558 -16.70 -35.00 14.16
C LYS A 558 -16.86 -33.59 13.58
N LEU A 559 -18.07 -33.22 13.14
CA LEU A 559 -18.34 -31.85 12.71
C LEU A 559 -18.46 -30.88 13.89
N GLY A 560 -18.88 -31.39 15.05
CA GLY A 560 -18.85 -30.67 16.33
C GLY A 560 -17.44 -30.23 16.74
N GLU A 561 -16.42 -31.05 16.52
CA GLU A 561 -15.02 -30.69 16.80
C GLU A 561 -14.53 -29.48 15.96
N VAL A 562 -15.01 -29.36 14.72
CA VAL A 562 -14.62 -28.25 13.80
C VAL A 562 -15.40 -26.98 14.07
N LEU A 563 -16.72 -27.10 14.27
CA LEU A 563 -17.64 -25.96 14.38
C LEU A 563 -17.97 -25.58 15.82
N GLY A 564 -17.48 -26.34 16.80
CA GLY A 564 -17.74 -26.11 18.22
C GLY A 564 -17.37 -24.70 18.67
N LYS A 565 -16.16 -24.24 18.27
CA LYS A 565 -15.66 -22.91 18.63
C LYS A 565 -16.45 -21.76 17.99
N THR A 566 -17.18 -22.01 16.90
CA THR A 566 -18.01 -21.03 16.20
C THR A 566 -19.51 -21.31 16.33
N LEU A 567 -19.90 -22.08 17.35
CA LEU A 567 -21.30 -22.38 17.69
C LEU A 567 -22.09 -22.97 16.50
N GLY A 568 -21.47 -23.86 15.72
CA GLY A 568 -22.14 -24.51 14.59
C GLY A 568 -22.30 -23.64 13.35
N VAL A 569 -21.67 -22.45 13.30
CA VAL A 569 -21.68 -21.57 12.13
C VAL A 569 -20.29 -21.61 11.49
N PRO A 570 -20.14 -22.03 10.22
CA PRO A 570 -18.86 -21.91 9.55
C PRO A 570 -18.56 -20.41 9.38
N LEU A 571 -17.40 -19.95 9.85
CA LEU A 571 -16.97 -18.53 9.76
C LEU A 571 -15.62 -18.37 9.05
N PHE A 572 -14.83 -19.44 8.96
CA PHE A 572 -13.50 -19.42 8.38
C PHE A 572 -13.38 -20.32 7.14
N GLN A 573 -12.43 -19.99 6.26
CA GLN A 573 -12.12 -20.82 5.09
C GLN A 573 -11.66 -22.23 5.50
N GLU A 574 -10.84 -22.33 6.53
CA GLU A 574 -10.32 -23.59 7.05
C GLU A 574 -11.45 -24.50 7.55
N GLN A 575 -12.46 -23.93 8.22
CA GLN A 575 -13.64 -24.68 8.65
C GLN A 575 -14.44 -25.20 7.45
N ALA A 576 -14.63 -24.39 6.41
CA ALA A 576 -15.29 -24.82 5.18
C ALA A 576 -14.54 -26.00 4.51
N MET A 577 -13.20 -25.95 4.49
CA MET A 577 -12.38 -27.06 3.98
C MET A 577 -12.52 -28.31 4.85
N GLN A 578 -12.46 -28.17 6.19
CA GLN A 578 -12.64 -29.29 7.12
C GLN A 578 -14.02 -29.93 7.02
N ILE A 579 -15.08 -29.14 6.78
CA ILE A 579 -16.42 -29.67 6.48
C ILE A 579 -16.39 -30.53 5.21
N ALA A 580 -15.69 -30.11 4.15
CA ALA A 580 -15.56 -30.91 2.94
C ALA A 580 -14.75 -32.20 3.16
N ILE A 581 -13.65 -32.13 3.91
CA ILE A 581 -12.79 -33.28 4.21
C ILE A 581 -13.53 -34.31 5.08
N ILE A 582 -14.06 -33.89 6.23
CA ILE A 582 -14.70 -34.78 7.20
C ILE A 582 -16.11 -35.18 6.74
N GLY A 583 -16.86 -34.23 6.23
CA GLY A 583 -18.25 -34.43 5.87
C GLY A 583 -18.41 -35.13 4.52
N ALA A 584 -17.64 -34.75 3.50
CA ALA A 584 -17.77 -35.28 2.14
C ALA A 584 -16.65 -36.24 1.70
N ASN A 585 -15.72 -36.59 2.60
CA ASN A 585 -14.51 -37.38 2.31
C ASN A 585 -13.72 -36.80 1.13
N PHE A 586 -13.49 -35.48 1.15
CA PHE A 586 -12.55 -34.86 0.21
C PHE A 586 -11.13 -35.10 0.71
N SER A 587 -10.17 -35.27 -0.22
CA SER A 587 -8.77 -35.10 0.14
C SER A 587 -8.48 -33.63 0.48
N PRO A 588 -7.42 -33.32 1.25
CA PRO A 588 -6.99 -31.93 1.47
C PRO A 588 -6.80 -31.14 0.17
N ASP A 589 -6.28 -31.78 -0.87
CA ASP A 589 -6.10 -31.17 -2.19
C ASP A 589 -7.43 -30.92 -2.91
N GLU A 590 -8.40 -31.84 -2.84
CA GLU A 590 -9.75 -31.64 -3.38
C GLU A 590 -10.45 -30.47 -2.70
N ALA A 591 -10.28 -30.32 -1.38
CA ALA A 591 -10.86 -29.23 -0.61
C ALA A 591 -10.27 -27.85 -0.98
N ASP A 592 -8.95 -27.75 -1.23
CA ASP A 592 -8.36 -26.50 -1.72
C ASP A 592 -8.78 -26.19 -3.17
N ARG A 593 -8.91 -27.19 -4.04
CA ARG A 593 -9.44 -27.01 -5.40
C ARG A 593 -10.87 -26.45 -5.37
N LEU A 594 -11.73 -26.99 -4.50
CA LEU A 594 -13.08 -26.46 -4.27
C LEU A 594 -13.02 -24.98 -3.87
N ARG A 595 -12.21 -24.62 -2.87
CA ARG A 595 -12.06 -23.23 -2.41
C ARG A 595 -11.67 -22.28 -3.56
N ARG A 596 -10.73 -22.68 -4.42
CA ARG A 596 -10.29 -21.86 -5.58
C ARG A 596 -11.38 -21.69 -6.63
N ALA A 597 -12.10 -22.76 -6.96
CA ALA A 597 -13.23 -22.71 -7.89
C ALA A 597 -14.31 -21.74 -7.40
N LEU A 598 -14.54 -21.69 -6.09
CA LEU A 598 -15.50 -20.77 -5.48
C LEU A 598 -15.02 -19.30 -5.49
N ALA A 599 -13.70 -19.07 -5.44
CA ALA A 599 -13.12 -17.72 -5.54
C ALA A 599 -13.15 -17.14 -6.95
N THR A 600 -13.05 -18.00 -7.98
CA THR A 600 -13.07 -17.60 -9.41
C THR A 600 -14.47 -17.65 -10.03
N PHE A 601 -15.49 -17.96 -9.24
CA PHE A 601 -16.87 -18.20 -9.67
C PHE A 601 -17.48 -17.12 -10.59
N LYS A 602 -17.12 -15.84 -10.39
CA LYS A 602 -17.59 -14.75 -11.28
C LYS A 602 -16.99 -14.79 -12.69
N LYS A 603 -15.95 -15.60 -12.94
CA LYS A 603 -15.20 -15.67 -14.20
C LYS A 603 -15.32 -17.03 -14.91
N HIS A 604 -15.42 -18.16 -14.20
CA HIS A 604 -15.43 -19.51 -14.81
C HIS A 604 -16.42 -20.47 -14.13
N GLY A 605 -17.29 -21.10 -14.93
CA GLY A 605 -18.48 -21.85 -14.48
C GLY A 605 -18.30 -23.31 -14.03
N ASN A 606 -17.22 -23.66 -13.32
CA ASN A 606 -16.90 -25.05 -12.93
C ASN A 606 -17.45 -25.52 -11.54
N VAL A 607 -18.29 -24.74 -10.86
CA VAL A 607 -18.74 -25.06 -9.49
C VAL A 607 -19.70 -26.25 -9.41
N SER A 608 -20.45 -26.52 -10.48
CA SER A 608 -21.47 -27.56 -10.55
C SER A 608 -20.92 -28.98 -10.34
N GLU A 609 -19.67 -29.24 -10.73
CA GLU A 609 -19.02 -30.55 -10.57
C GLU A 609 -18.73 -30.84 -9.09
N PHE A 610 -18.18 -29.85 -8.38
CA PHE A 610 -17.88 -29.98 -6.96
C PHE A 610 -19.13 -30.07 -6.08
N LEU A 611 -20.21 -29.40 -6.46
CA LEU A 611 -21.51 -29.50 -5.77
C LEU A 611 -21.98 -30.95 -5.69
N ASN A 612 -22.01 -31.65 -6.83
CA ASN A 612 -22.45 -33.04 -6.90
C ASN A 612 -21.52 -33.96 -6.10
N ARG A 613 -20.20 -33.78 -6.23
CA ARG A 613 -19.20 -34.57 -5.48
C ARG A 613 -19.31 -34.36 -3.97
N PHE A 614 -19.61 -33.15 -3.53
CA PHE A 614 -19.79 -32.79 -2.11
C PHE A 614 -21.05 -33.41 -1.51
N ILE A 615 -22.21 -33.23 -2.17
CA ILE A 615 -23.49 -33.78 -1.70
C ILE A 615 -23.43 -35.31 -1.62
N ASN A 616 -22.94 -35.98 -2.67
CA ASN A 616 -22.80 -37.44 -2.68
C ASN A 616 -21.87 -37.96 -1.58
N GLY A 617 -20.80 -37.21 -1.25
CA GLY A 617 -19.90 -37.55 -0.15
C GLY A 617 -20.59 -37.44 1.21
N MET A 618 -21.34 -36.35 1.43
CA MET A 618 -22.10 -36.12 2.67
C MET A 618 -23.17 -37.19 2.88
N LEU A 619 -23.94 -37.53 1.83
CA LEU A 619 -24.95 -38.59 1.89
C LEU A 619 -24.33 -39.95 2.24
N LYS A 620 -23.17 -40.29 1.67
CA LYS A 620 -22.44 -41.53 2.01
C LYS A 620 -22.00 -41.60 3.47
N ASN A 621 -21.72 -40.46 4.08
CA ASN A 621 -21.34 -40.35 5.50
C ASN A 621 -22.56 -40.24 6.43
N GLY A 622 -23.79 -40.38 5.92
CA GLY A 622 -25.01 -40.44 6.71
C GLY A 622 -25.64 -39.07 7.03
N TYR A 623 -25.23 -38.00 6.34
CA TYR A 623 -25.83 -36.67 6.50
C TYR A 623 -27.05 -36.50 5.59
N ASP A 624 -28.02 -35.71 6.05
CA ASP A 624 -29.23 -35.39 5.30
C ASP A 624 -28.94 -34.50 4.07
N GLU A 625 -29.73 -34.67 2.99
CA GLU A 625 -29.53 -33.96 1.72
C GLU A 625 -29.74 -32.44 1.87
N ASP A 626 -30.74 -32.02 2.64
CA ASP A 626 -31.00 -30.60 2.87
C ASP A 626 -29.89 -29.97 3.71
N PHE A 627 -29.32 -30.74 4.64
CA PHE A 627 -28.13 -30.31 5.38
C PHE A 627 -26.92 -30.14 4.46
N ALA A 628 -26.65 -31.10 3.57
CA ALA A 628 -25.55 -31.03 2.61
C ALA A 628 -25.67 -29.82 1.67
N LYS A 629 -26.88 -29.55 1.15
CA LYS A 629 -27.17 -28.37 0.31
C LYS A 629 -26.96 -27.06 1.06
N ARG A 630 -27.40 -26.96 2.32
CA ARG A 630 -27.18 -25.77 3.16
C ARG A 630 -25.69 -25.55 3.42
N CYS A 631 -24.93 -26.59 3.77
CA CYS A 631 -23.49 -26.49 3.96
C CYS A 631 -22.79 -26.02 2.69
N PHE A 632 -23.15 -26.57 1.53
CA PHE A 632 -22.54 -26.14 0.27
C PHE A 632 -22.88 -24.67 -0.05
N SER A 633 -24.13 -24.23 0.12
CA SER A 633 -24.53 -22.84 -0.09
C SER A 633 -23.78 -21.87 0.84
N GLN A 634 -23.56 -22.26 2.10
CA GLN A 634 -22.72 -21.50 3.03
C GLN A 634 -21.27 -21.42 2.52
N ILE A 635 -20.70 -22.54 2.05
CA ILE A 635 -19.36 -22.64 1.45
C ILE A 635 -19.26 -21.79 0.17
N GLU A 636 -20.30 -21.71 -0.67
CA GLU A 636 -20.33 -20.81 -1.83
C GLU A 636 -20.24 -19.34 -1.43
N GLY A 637 -20.95 -18.96 -0.35
CA GLY A 637 -20.83 -17.63 0.25
C GLY A 637 -19.39 -17.30 0.70
N PHE A 638 -18.62 -18.31 1.11
CA PHE A 638 -17.20 -18.19 1.45
C PHE A 638 -16.29 -17.98 0.24
N GLY A 639 -16.66 -18.47 -0.95
CA GLY A 639 -15.86 -18.30 -2.17
C GLY A 639 -15.49 -16.84 -2.45
N SER A 640 -16.45 -15.94 -2.25
CA SER A 640 -16.28 -14.53 -2.56
C SER A 640 -15.68 -13.68 -1.43
N TYR A 641 -15.77 -14.14 -0.17
CA TYR A 641 -15.52 -13.29 1.00
C TYR A 641 -14.96 -14.02 2.24
N GLY A 642 -14.65 -15.30 2.13
CA GLY A 642 -14.18 -16.09 3.26
C GLY A 642 -12.89 -15.55 3.83
N PHE A 643 -12.77 -15.59 5.17
CA PHE A 643 -11.60 -15.08 5.85
C PHE A 643 -10.76 -16.22 6.45
N PRO A 644 -9.41 -16.15 6.32
CA PRO A 644 -8.53 -17.13 6.94
C PRO A 644 -8.56 -17.07 8.48
N GLU A 645 -8.74 -18.21 9.13
CA GLU A 645 -8.64 -18.33 10.60
C GLU A 645 -7.26 -17.90 11.08
N SER A 646 -6.22 -18.34 10.38
CA SER A 646 -4.80 -18.06 10.68
C SER A 646 -4.47 -16.56 10.70
N HIS A 647 -5.01 -15.84 9.72
CA HIS A 647 -4.83 -14.40 9.61
C HIS A 647 -5.64 -13.66 10.69
N ALA A 648 -6.88 -14.11 10.94
CA ALA A 648 -7.71 -13.57 12.01
C ALA A 648 -7.05 -13.71 13.38
N ALA A 649 -6.46 -14.87 13.67
CA ALA A 649 -5.78 -15.14 14.92
C ALA A 649 -4.57 -14.25 15.13
N SER A 650 -3.77 -14.05 14.07
CA SER A 650 -2.63 -13.12 14.11
C SER A 650 -3.10 -11.69 14.47
N PHE A 651 -4.13 -11.18 13.79
CA PHE A 651 -4.64 -9.83 14.06
C PHE A 651 -5.33 -9.70 15.42
N ALA A 652 -5.99 -10.75 15.90
CA ALA A 652 -6.62 -10.77 17.22
C ALA A 652 -5.62 -10.53 18.37
N LEU A 653 -4.35 -10.94 18.21
CA LEU A 653 -3.30 -10.62 19.18
C LEU A 653 -3.08 -9.10 19.31
N LEU A 654 -3.11 -8.38 18.20
CA LEU A 654 -2.98 -6.91 18.20
C LEU A 654 -4.25 -6.22 18.69
N VAL A 655 -5.43 -6.79 18.39
CA VAL A 655 -6.71 -6.35 18.99
C VAL A 655 -6.59 -6.41 20.51
N TYR A 656 -6.18 -7.56 21.05
CA TYR A 656 -6.03 -7.75 22.49
C TYR A 656 -4.96 -6.82 23.08
N ALA A 657 -3.77 -6.73 22.47
CA ALA A 657 -2.70 -5.87 22.96
C ALA A 657 -3.10 -4.38 22.99
N SER A 658 -3.72 -3.88 21.92
CA SER A 658 -4.20 -2.49 21.89
C SER A 658 -5.34 -2.24 22.88
N ALA A 659 -6.28 -3.18 23.04
CA ALA A 659 -7.35 -3.09 24.03
C ALA A 659 -6.82 -3.13 25.48
N TRP A 660 -5.82 -3.96 25.75
CA TRP A 660 -5.19 -4.07 27.06
C TRP A 660 -4.49 -2.77 27.45
N VAL A 661 -3.71 -2.19 26.54
CA VAL A 661 -3.05 -0.89 26.77
C VAL A 661 -4.09 0.21 26.95
N LYS A 662 -5.15 0.24 26.13
CA LYS A 662 -6.24 1.22 26.28
C LYS A 662 -6.89 1.15 27.66
N PHE A 663 -7.19 -0.07 28.14
CA PHE A 663 -7.88 -0.26 29.41
C PHE A 663 -7.00 0.11 30.61
N HIS A 664 -5.75 -0.37 30.66
CA HIS A 664 -4.86 -0.18 31.81
C HIS A 664 -4.12 1.15 31.81
N TYR A 665 -3.82 1.70 30.62
CA TYR A 665 -3.04 2.93 30.45
C TYR A 665 -3.65 3.84 29.36
N PRO A 666 -4.88 4.35 29.55
CA PRO A 666 -5.58 5.14 28.53
C PRO A 666 -4.81 6.38 28.09
N GLN A 667 -4.07 7.03 28.99
CA GLN A 667 -3.22 8.18 28.70
C GLN A 667 -2.04 7.82 27.78
N ILE A 668 -1.40 6.66 28.01
CA ILE A 668 -0.32 6.16 27.16
C ILE A 668 -0.89 5.75 25.80
N PHE A 669 -2.03 5.07 25.79
CA PHE A 669 -2.67 4.65 24.55
C PHE A 669 -3.03 5.84 23.66
N ALA A 670 -3.68 6.86 24.22
CA ALA A 670 -4.02 8.08 23.50
C ALA A 670 -2.77 8.81 22.98
N CYS A 671 -1.74 8.97 23.83
CA CYS A 671 -0.48 9.60 23.45
C CYS A 671 0.21 8.86 22.30
N ALA A 672 0.38 7.54 22.43
CA ALA A 672 0.97 6.68 21.41
C ALA A 672 0.16 6.68 20.11
N LEU A 673 -1.17 6.60 20.19
CA LEU A 673 -2.05 6.59 19.02
C LEU A 673 -2.03 7.91 18.26
N LEU A 674 -1.97 9.05 18.96
CA LEU A 674 -1.75 10.38 18.37
C LEU A 674 -0.36 10.47 17.72
N ASN A 675 0.64 9.86 18.34
CA ASN A 675 2.02 9.79 17.83
C ASN A 675 2.20 8.79 16.66
N SER A 676 1.22 7.93 16.39
CA SER A 676 1.26 6.97 15.27
C SER A 676 0.32 7.35 14.12
N GLN A 677 -0.33 8.51 14.17
CA GLN A 677 -1.15 9.01 13.07
C GLN A 677 -0.30 9.29 11.81
N PRO A 678 -0.85 9.08 10.60
CA PRO A 678 -2.25 8.72 10.30
C PRO A 678 -2.57 7.21 10.40
N MET A 679 -3.65 6.85 11.10
CA MET A 679 -4.14 5.47 11.27
C MET A 679 -5.45 5.16 10.51
N GLY A 680 -6.09 6.18 9.91
CA GLY A 680 -7.16 6.02 8.92
C GLY A 680 -8.61 5.99 9.41
N PHE A 681 -8.89 5.59 10.66
CA PHE A 681 -10.28 5.47 11.16
C PHE A 681 -10.79 6.69 11.94
N TYR A 682 -10.03 7.17 12.93
CA TYR A 682 -10.40 8.29 13.80
C TYR A 682 -9.41 9.44 13.68
N ALA A 683 -9.93 10.67 13.60
CA ALA A 683 -9.08 11.85 13.60
C ALA A 683 -8.63 12.18 15.05
N PRO A 684 -7.56 12.99 15.21
CA PRO A 684 -7.06 13.37 16.53
C PRO A 684 -8.15 13.89 17.49
N ALA A 685 -9.14 14.63 16.96
CA ALA A 685 -10.26 15.15 17.74
C ALA A 685 -11.05 14.05 18.48
N GLN A 686 -11.35 12.92 17.81
CA GLN A 686 -12.08 11.82 18.44
C GLN A 686 -11.23 11.08 19.46
N ILE A 687 -9.93 10.90 19.19
CA ILE A 687 -8.99 10.24 20.11
C ILE A 687 -8.82 11.05 21.40
N ILE A 688 -8.64 12.37 21.27
CA ILE A 688 -8.54 13.28 22.41
C ILE A 688 -9.83 13.27 23.24
N ARG A 689 -10.99 13.24 22.55
CA ARG A 689 -12.29 13.17 23.24
C ARG A 689 -12.44 11.85 24.00
N ASP A 690 -12.10 10.73 23.37
CA ASP A 690 -12.13 9.40 24.01
C ASP A 690 -11.24 9.38 25.25
N ALA A 691 -10.02 9.92 25.16
CA ALA A 691 -9.11 10.04 26.30
C ALA A 691 -9.73 10.86 27.46
N LYS A 692 -10.37 11.99 27.15
CA LYS A 692 -11.08 12.81 28.16
C LYS A 692 -12.25 12.06 28.79
N GLU A 693 -13.00 11.27 28.01
CA GLU A 693 -14.07 10.40 28.51
C GLU A 693 -13.54 9.28 29.43
N HIS A 694 -12.24 8.94 29.31
CA HIS A 694 -11.49 8.05 30.21
C HIS A 694 -10.78 8.80 31.35
N ASN A 695 -11.17 10.04 31.65
CA ASN A 695 -10.58 10.90 32.68
C ASN A 695 -9.09 11.23 32.47
N VAL A 696 -8.60 11.18 31.23
CA VAL A 696 -7.25 11.64 30.89
C VAL A 696 -7.24 13.15 30.69
N THR A 697 -6.41 13.85 31.47
CA THR A 697 -6.15 15.28 31.24
C THR A 697 -5.32 15.45 29.98
N VAL A 698 -5.79 16.28 29.04
CA VAL A 698 -5.08 16.59 27.79
C VAL A 698 -4.75 18.08 27.76
N ASN A 699 -3.45 18.39 27.79
CA ASN A 699 -2.93 19.74 27.80
C ASN A 699 -2.58 20.22 26.38
N PRO A 700 -2.84 21.50 26.06
CA PRO A 700 -2.63 22.05 24.71
C PRO A 700 -1.15 22.05 24.31
N VAL A 701 -0.89 22.28 23.02
CA VAL A 701 0.47 22.53 22.54
C VAL A 701 1.00 23.81 23.21
N CYS A 702 2.23 23.76 23.72
CA CYS A 702 2.86 24.83 24.49
C CYS A 702 4.28 25.05 24.00
N ILE A 703 4.64 26.32 23.75
CA ILE A 703 5.97 26.69 23.25
C ILE A 703 7.11 26.22 24.16
N ASN A 704 6.88 26.22 25.47
CA ASN A 704 7.89 25.90 26.49
C ASN A 704 7.86 24.44 26.95
N HIS A 705 6.82 23.66 26.65
CA HIS A 705 6.66 22.32 27.22
C HIS A 705 6.44 21.23 26.17
N SER A 706 5.91 21.56 24.99
CA SER A 706 5.67 20.58 23.94
C SER A 706 6.93 20.23 23.16
N PHE A 707 7.03 18.98 22.73
CA PHE A 707 8.02 18.51 21.77
C PHE A 707 7.34 18.30 20.41
N TRP A 708 8.06 17.73 19.43
CA TRP A 708 7.42 17.30 18.19
C TRP A 708 6.29 16.31 18.47
N ASP A 709 6.62 15.22 19.16
CA ASP A 709 5.67 14.21 19.62
C ASP A 709 4.87 14.67 20.84
N ASN A 710 3.67 14.11 20.99
CA ASN A 710 2.90 14.20 22.23
C ASN A 710 3.67 13.45 23.33
N THR A 711 3.65 13.99 24.55
CA THR A 711 4.37 13.43 25.70
C THR A 711 3.44 13.23 26.89
N LEU A 712 3.93 12.52 27.91
CA LEU A 712 3.28 12.42 29.21
C LEU A 712 3.99 13.31 30.21
N GLU A 713 3.22 14.05 31.00
CA GLU A 713 3.70 14.88 32.10
C GLU A 713 2.88 14.60 33.37
N PRO A 714 3.42 14.84 34.57
CA PRO A 714 2.65 14.68 35.80
C PRO A 714 1.41 15.57 35.80
N ASP A 715 0.25 15.03 36.18
CA ASP A 715 -1.01 15.78 36.22
C ASP A 715 -1.22 16.61 37.50
N GLY A 716 -0.28 16.53 38.45
CA GLY A 716 -0.34 17.22 39.74
C GLY A 716 -1.16 16.52 40.83
N ILE A 717 -1.83 15.41 40.52
CA ILE A 717 -2.62 14.60 41.47
C ILE A 717 -2.13 13.15 41.56
N GLY A 718 -0.93 12.87 41.04
CA GLY A 718 -0.27 11.56 41.11
C GLY A 718 -0.49 10.68 39.87
N GLY A 719 -1.17 11.18 38.84
CA GLY A 719 -1.31 10.55 37.53
C GLY A 719 -0.47 11.23 36.45
N HIS A 720 -0.84 10.99 35.20
CA HIS A 720 -0.15 11.51 34.02
C HIS A 720 -1.15 12.17 33.06
N ALA A 721 -0.85 13.39 32.64
CA ALA A 721 -1.55 14.13 31.61
C ALA A 721 -0.84 13.98 30.25
N VAL A 722 -1.61 14.01 29.17
CA VAL A 722 -1.08 14.03 27.80
C VAL A 722 -0.81 15.47 27.38
N ARG A 723 0.45 15.81 27.12
CA ARG A 723 0.86 17.08 26.52
C ARG A 723 0.86 16.94 25.00
N LEU A 724 0.05 17.74 24.32
CA LEU A 724 0.01 17.72 22.86
C LEU A 724 1.32 18.24 22.26
N GLY A 725 1.82 17.56 21.24
CA GLY A 725 3.03 17.91 20.51
C GLY A 725 2.79 18.87 19.34
N PHE A 726 3.86 19.51 18.86
CA PHE A 726 3.86 20.39 17.69
C PHE A 726 3.34 19.70 16.42
N ARG A 727 3.45 18.38 16.32
CA ARG A 727 2.91 17.60 15.20
C ARG A 727 1.40 17.72 14.99
N GLN A 728 0.65 18.20 15.98
CA GLN A 728 -0.79 18.47 15.83
C GLN A 728 -1.07 19.77 15.06
N ILE A 729 -0.07 20.65 14.92
CA ILE A 729 -0.20 21.91 14.18
C ILE A 729 -0.16 21.63 12.68
N LYS A 730 -1.21 22.07 11.99
CA LYS A 730 -1.35 21.90 10.55
C LYS A 730 -0.22 22.62 9.81
N GLY A 731 0.55 21.84 9.03
CA GLY A 731 1.60 22.38 8.16
C GLY A 731 2.94 22.62 8.86
N MET A 732 3.06 22.29 10.15
CA MET A 732 4.34 22.36 10.88
C MET A 732 5.26 21.21 10.48
N LYS A 733 6.55 21.50 10.30
CA LYS A 733 7.58 20.50 10.02
C LYS A 733 8.27 20.06 11.31
N GLU A 734 8.72 18.81 11.32
CA GLU A 734 9.44 18.24 12.47
C GLU A 734 10.76 18.98 12.75
N GLU A 735 11.51 19.32 11.69
CA GLU A 735 12.76 20.07 11.78
C GLU A 735 12.60 21.39 12.55
N ASP A 736 11.52 22.13 12.27
CA ASP A 736 11.22 23.40 12.94
C ASP A 736 10.93 23.19 14.44
N ALA A 737 10.18 22.13 14.78
CA ALA A 737 9.90 21.77 16.17
C ALA A 737 11.17 21.39 16.93
N ILE A 738 12.09 20.67 16.28
CA ILE A 738 13.39 20.29 16.85
C ILE A 738 14.23 21.53 17.14
N TRP A 739 14.28 22.51 16.24
CA TRP A 739 15.00 23.76 16.45
C TRP A 739 14.43 24.59 17.61
N ILE A 740 13.10 24.73 17.67
CA ILE A 740 12.41 25.39 18.80
C ILE A 740 12.74 24.68 20.11
N ASN A 741 12.72 23.36 20.13
CA ASN A 741 13.03 22.63 21.36
C ASN A 741 14.51 22.78 21.77
N THR A 742 15.43 22.65 20.82
CA THR A 742 16.88 22.70 21.07
C THR A 742 17.33 24.06 21.59
N THR A 743 16.72 25.14 21.09
CA THR A 743 17.09 26.52 21.46
C THR A 743 16.31 27.06 22.67
N ARG A 744 15.38 26.27 23.23
CA ARG A 744 14.50 26.66 24.35
C ARG A 744 15.25 27.03 25.63
N GLY A 745 16.38 26.38 25.95
CA GLY A 745 17.12 26.63 27.20
C GLY A 745 16.20 26.59 28.43
N ASN A 746 16.22 27.66 29.25
CA ASN A 746 15.37 27.82 30.44
C ASN A 746 13.90 28.20 30.13
N GLY A 747 13.48 28.09 28.87
CA GLY A 747 12.19 28.57 28.37
C GLY A 747 12.34 29.87 27.59
N TYR A 748 11.32 30.15 26.77
CA TYR A 748 11.11 31.43 26.13
C TYR A 748 10.30 32.34 27.05
N SER A 749 10.60 33.64 27.04
CA SER A 749 9.86 34.65 27.79
C SER A 749 8.87 35.45 26.95
N SER A 750 9.08 35.52 25.63
CA SER A 750 8.23 36.27 24.70
C SER A 750 8.20 35.66 23.29
N VAL A 751 7.28 36.14 22.45
CA VAL A 751 7.21 35.75 21.03
C VAL A 751 8.50 36.12 20.27
N HIS A 752 9.06 37.29 20.59
CA HIS A 752 10.32 37.77 20.01
C HIS A 752 11.52 36.88 20.41
N ASP A 753 11.53 36.34 21.63
CA ASP A 753 12.59 35.47 22.09
C ASP A 753 12.68 34.16 21.29
N VAL A 754 11.52 33.62 20.89
CA VAL A 754 11.47 32.45 19.98
C VAL A 754 12.07 32.78 18.62
N TRP A 755 11.69 33.91 18.01
CA TRP A 755 12.24 34.33 16.72
C TRP A 755 13.77 34.53 16.80
N ARG A 756 14.24 35.25 17.82
CA ARG A 756 15.67 35.55 18.01
C ARG A 756 16.51 34.29 18.21
N ARG A 757 16.07 33.39 19.08
CA ARG A 757 16.86 32.21 19.50
C ARG A 757 16.66 31.00 18.60
N ALA A 758 15.42 30.72 18.17
CA ALA A 758 15.12 29.59 17.30
C ALA A 758 15.33 29.91 15.81
N GLY A 759 15.44 31.19 15.43
CA GLY A 759 15.69 31.60 14.05
C GLY A 759 14.56 31.26 13.07
N ILE A 760 13.33 31.08 13.59
CA ILE A 760 12.19 30.64 12.78
C ILE A 760 11.62 31.77 11.91
N SER A 761 11.08 31.40 10.75
CA SER A 761 10.49 32.40 9.84
C SER A 761 9.29 33.13 10.47
N PRO A 762 9.07 34.42 10.14
CA PRO A 762 7.89 35.16 10.60
C PRO A 762 6.56 34.45 10.28
N ASN A 763 6.47 33.81 9.12
CA ASN A 763 5.28 33.04 8.73
C ASN A 763 5.02 31.89 9.70
N LEU A 764 6.07 31.14 10.08
CA LEU A 764 5.93 30.05 11.04
C LEU A 764 5.57 30.58 12.44
N LEU A 765 6.16 31.70 12.86
CA LEU A 765 5.85 32.32 14.14
C LEU A 765 4.37 32.76 14.22
N ALA A 766 3.83 33.31 13.12
CA ALA A 766 2.41 33.61 13.01
C ALA A 766 1.55 32.33 13.10
N HIS A 767 1.94 31.23 12.43
CA HIS A 767 1.22 29.95 12.54
C HIS A 767 1.25 29.39 13.97
N LEU A 768 2.36 29.54 14.70
CA LEU A 768 2.44 29.14 16.10
C LEU A 768 1.50 29.97 16.98
N ALA A 769 1.40 31.27 16.72
CA ALA A 769 0.47 32.15 17.42
C ALA A 769 -1.00 31.81 17.09
N GLU A 770 -1.33 31.49 15.84
CA GLU A 770 -2.65 30.97 15.43
C GLU A 770 -2.98 29.66 16.18
N ALA A 771 -1.99 28.77 16.35
CA ALA A 771 -2.12 27.54 17.12
C ALA A 771 -2.18 27.74 18.65
N ASP A 772 -2.12 28.98 19.15
CA ASP A 772 -2.24 29.36 20.56
C ASP A 772 -1.19 28.73 21.50
N VAL A 773 0.02 28.50 20.99
CA VAL A 773 1.09 27.84 21.76
C VAL A 773 1.70 28.74 22.85
N PHE A 774 1.42 30.04 22.82
CA PHE A 774 1.97 31.06 23.72
C PHE A 774 1.11 31.30 24.97
N LEU A 775 0.02 30.56 25.15
CA LEU A 775 -0.87 30.72 26.30
C LEU A 775 -0.14 30.61 27.65
N ALA A 776 0.85 29.71 27.75
CA ALA A 776 1.66 29.52 28.96
C ALA A 776 2.53 30.74 29.33
N LEU A 777 2.77 31.66 28.39
CA LEU A 777 3.47 32.92 28.61
C LEU A 777 2.51 34.07 29.01
N GLY A 778 1.22 33.79 29.18
CA GLY A 778 0.20 34.79 29.49
C GLY A 778 -0.27 35.61 28.27
N TYR A 779 0.04 35.17 27.06
CA TYR A 779 -0.43 35.81 25.83
C TYR A 779 -1.81 35.28 25.42
N SER A 780 -2.72 36.19 25.06
CA SER A 780 -3.88 35.82 24.25
C SER A 780 -3.46 35.60 22.80
N ARG A 781 -4.19 34.76 22.06
CA ARG A 781 -3.95 34.48 20.63
C ARG A 781 -3.78 35.75 19.79
N ARG A 782 -4.66 36.75 19.96
CA ARG A 782 -4.56 38.05 19.25
C ARG A 782 -3.31 38.83 19.62
N LYS A 783 -2.91 38.83 20.90
CA LYS A 783 -1.67 39.51 21.34
C LYS A 783 -0.43 38.82 20.78
N ALA A 784 -0.38 37.49 20.83
CA ALA A 784 0.71 36.72 20.23
C ALA A 784 0.82 36.94 18.72
N LEU A 785 -0.32 36.99 18.02
CA LEU A 785 -0.37 37.27 16.58
C LEU A 785 0.09 38.69 16.23
N TRP A 786 -0.27 39.67 17.05
CA TRP A 786 0.18 41.04 16.90
C TRP A 786 1.70 41.13 16.99
N GLU A 787 2.29 40.54 18.03
CA GLU A 787 3.75 40.51 18.20
C GLU A 787 4.44 39.71 17.08
N ALA A 788 3.90 38.56 16.69
CA ALA A 788 4.47 37.76 15.61
C ALA A 788 4.48 38.51 14.27
N LYS A 789 3.42 39.26 13.95
CA LYS A 789 3.32 40.04 12.70
C LYS A 789 4.14 41.33 12.72
N ALA A 790 4.54 41.82 13.88
CA ALA A 790 5.48 42.94 13.99
C ALA A 790 6.88 42.55 13.46
N ILE A 791 7.23 41.27 13.54
CA ILE A 791 8.51 40.74 13.08
C ILE A 791 8.46 40.51 11.56
N LYS A 792 9.17 41.34 10.80
CA LYS A 792 9.21 41.28 9.33
C LYS A 792 10.49 40.65 8.77
N SER A 793 11.56 40.60 9.56
CA SER A 793 12.86 40.08 9.12
C SER A 793 12.97 38.57 9.34
N HIS A 794 13.64 37.88 8.42
CA HIS A 794 13.93 36.45 8.52
C HIS A 794 15.06 36.12 9.51
N LYS A 795 15.93 37.08 9.81
CA LYS A 795 17.02 36.91 10.78
C LYS A 795 17.14 38.12 11.70
N PRO A 796 17.50 37.93 12.98
CA PRO A 796 17.92 39.03 13.82
C PRO A 796 19.15 39.70 13.20
N LEU A 797 19.12 41.04 13.14
CA LEU A 797 20.25 41.82 12.66
C LEU A 797 21.40 41.73 13.69
N PRO A 798 22.69 41.70 13.26
CA PRO A 798 23.84 41.48 14.15
C PRO A 798 23.99 42.49 15.31
N LEU A 799 23.37 43.67 15.18
CA LEU A 799 23.39 44.72 16.21
C LEU A 799 22.33 44.51 17.31
N PHE A 800 21.39 43.57 17.11
CA PHE A 800 20.26 43.29 18.00
C PHE A 800 20.31 41.86 18.58
N THR A 801 21.49 41.24 18.55
CA THR A 801 21.72 39.88 19.07
C THR A 801 21.94 39.85 20.58
N ASP A 802 22.48 40.92 21.16
CA ASP A 802 22.64 41.07 22.61
C ASP A 802 21.39 41.70 23.25
N ASP A 803 21.10 41.29 24.48
CA ASP A 803 20.07 41.89 25.33
C ASP A 803 20.51 43.31 25.67
N LEU A 804 20.25 44.26 24.76
CA LEU A 804 20.28 45.69 25.04
C LEU A 804 19.14 45.96 26.02
N GLY A 805 19.41 45.72 27.30
CA GLY A 805 18.51 46.03 28.40
C GLY A 805 17.94 47.44 28.24
N ASP A 806 16.64 47.56 28.47
CA ASP A 806 15.86 48.81 28.59
C ASP A 806 15.97 49.87 27.46
N GLU A 807 16.65 49.62 26.34
CA GLU A 807 16.74 50.55 25.19
C GLU A 807 15.69 50.32 24.09
N PHE A 808 14.61 49.59 24.38
CA PHE A 808 13.45 49.51 23.49
C PHE A 808 12.50 50.68 23.75
N ILE A 809 12.01 51.31 22.68
CA ILE A 809 10.88 52.24 22.75
C ILE A 809 9.71 51.46 23.39
N ASN A 810 9.32 51.85 24.60
CA ASN A 810 8.22 51.23 25.32
C ASN A 810 6.89 51.65 24.67
N GLU A 811 6.51 50.96 23.59
CA GLU A 811 5.25 51.21 22.90
C GLU A 811 4.09 50.86 23.85
N PRO A 812 3.04 51.69 23.93
CA PRO A 812 1.89 51.40 24.76
C PRO A 812 1.24 50.08 24.30
N SER A 813 0.92 49.20 25.26
CA SER A 813 0.30 47.91 24.96
C SER A 813 -0.97 48.11 24.12
N PRO A 814 -1.10 47.46 22.95
CA PRO A 814 -2.24 47.66 22.07
C PRO A 814 -3.52 47.14 22.73
N ASN A 815 -4.59 47.94 22.69
CA ASN A 815 -5.91 47.52 23.16
C ASN A 815 -6.58 46.64 22.10
N LEU A 816 -6.30 45.34 22.14
CA LEU A 816 -6.87 44.36 21.21
C LEU A 816 -8.20 43.80 21.74
N PRO A 817 -9.23 43.64 20.88
CA PRO A 817 -10.50 43.07 21.30
C PRO A 817 -10.31 41.63 21.78
N VAL A 818 -11.01 41.24 22.84
CA VAL A 818 -11.02 39.85 23.34
C VAL A 818 -11.76 38.95 22.34
N MET A 819 -11.21 37.78 22.04
CA MET A 819 -11.90 36.79 21.21
C MET A 819 -13.03 36.13 21.98
N THR A 820 -14.18 35.99 21.34
CA THR A 820 -15.27 35.15 21.83
C THR A 820 -14.87 33.68 21.78
N THR A 821 -15.50 32.83 22.60
CA THR A 821 -15.26 31.38 22.56
C THR A 821 -15.50 30.78 21.16
N GLY A 822 -16.45 31.32 20.40
CA GLY A 822 -16.72 30.87 19.02
C GLY A 822 -15.57 31.17 18.06
N GLU A 823 -15.01 32.37 18.11
CA GLU A 823 -13.83 32.73 17.31
C GLU A 823 -12.63 31.85 17.69
N GLU A 824 -12.39 31.63 18.98
CA GLU A 824 -11.28 30.77 19.45
C GLU A 824 -11.42 29.33 18.95
N VAL A 825 -12.63 28.79 18.93
CA VAL A 825 -12.90 27.44 18.42
C VAL A 825 -12.67 27.37 16.90
N ILE A 826 -13.07 28.38 16.14
CA ILE A 826 -12.85 28.42 14.68
C ILE A 826 -11.34 28.40 14.38
N GLU A 827 -10.56 29.24 15.07
CA GLU A 827 -9.11 29.29 14.90
C GLU A 827 -8.42 27.98 15.36
N ASP A 828 -8.91 27.35 16.44
CA ASP A 828 -8.46 26.01 16.85
C ASP A 828 -8.62 24.98 15.72
N TYR A 829 -9.76 24.96 15.03
CA TYR A 829 -9.97 24.05 13.89
C TYR A 829 -9.13 24.40 12.67
N ALA A 830 -8.86 25.69 12.44
CA ALA A 830 -8.00 26.13 11.34
C ALA A 830 -6.55 25.65 11.54
N ALA A 831 -6.03 25.80 12.77
CA ALA A 831 -4.65 25.50 13.13
C ALA A 831 -4.41 24.03 13.53
N LEU A 832 -5.29 23.42 14.33
CA LEU A 832 -5.12 22.09 14.93
C LEU A 832 -6.10 21.03 14.40
N ARG A 833 -7.18 21.43 13.72
CA ARG A 833 -8.31 20.57 13.29
C ARG A 833 -9.17 20.01 14.44
N PHE A 834 -8.97 20.50 15.66
CA PHE A 834 -9.77 20.19 16.85
C PHE A 834 -9.68 21.34 17.85
N SER A 835 -10.60 21.40 18.82
CA SER A 835 -10.54 22.34 19.93
C SER A 835 -10.59 21.61 21.28
N LEU A 836 -9.77 22.05 22.24
CA LEU A 836 -9.84 21.59 23.63
C LEU A 836 -10.86 22.39 24.47
N ARG A 837 -11.33 23.54 23.97
CA ARG A 837 -12.20 24.49 24.68
C ARG A 837 -13.65 24.04 24.68
N ALA A 838 -14.24 23.92 23.48
CA ALA A 838 -15.64 23.57 23.32
C ALA A 838 -15.89 22.89 21.97
N HIS A 839 -16.92 22.04 21.92
CA HIS A 839 -17.42 21.48 20.66
C HIS A 839 -18.25 22.55 19.91
N PRO A 840 -18.15 22.71 18.58
CA PRO A 840 -18.89 23.74 17.83
C PRO A 840 -20.41 23.72 18.09
N VAL A 841 -21.01 22.52 18.17
CA VAL A 841 -22.44 22.35 18.48
C VAL A 841 -22.82 22.84 19.88
N ALA A 842 -21.89 22.85 20.85
CA ALA A 842 -22.18 23.38 22.19
C ALA A 842 -22.51 24.87 22.15
N LEU A 843 -21.88 25.63 21.23
CA LEU A 843 -22.13 27.06 21.03
C LEU A 843 -23.50 27.32 20.39
N LEU A 844 -24.01 26.36 19.61
CA LEU A 844 -25.31 26.44 18.92
C LEU A 844 -26.44 25.77 19.70
N ARG A 845 -26.14 25.12 20.84
CA ARG A 845 -27.09 24.25 21.54
C ARG A 845 -28.35 24.99 22.00
N SER A 846 -28.23 26.27 22.37
CA SER A 846 -29.36 27.14 22.72
C SER A 846 -30.32 27.38 21.56
N TYR A 847 -29.84 27.36 20.31
CA TYR A 847 -30.68 27.50 19.11
C TYR A 847 -31.28 26.18 18.63
N LEU A 848 -30.64 25.04 18.96
CA LEU A 848 -31.05 23.70 18.54
C LEU A 848 -31.99 23.01 19.54
N THR A 849 -32.01 23.48 20.79
CA THR A 849 -32.91 22.97 21.82
C THR A 849 -34.10 23.92 21.90
N PRO A 850 -35.33 23.50 21.57
CA PRO A 850 -36.50 24.35 21.75
C PRO A 850 -36.57 24.81 23.20
N ILE A 851 -36.80 26.12 23.41
CA ILE A 851 -37.07 26.67 24.75
C ILE A 851 -38.29 25.90 25.28
N ARG A 852 -38.10 25.13 26.36
CA ARG A 852 -39.20 24.46 27.06
C ARG A 852 -39.98 25.47 27.87
#